data_AF-A0A1Y2A035-F1
#
_entry.id   AF-A0A1Y2A035-F1
#
_cell.length_a   1.000
_cell.length_b   1.000
_cell.length_c   1.000
_cell.angle_alpha   90.00
_cell.angle_beta   90.00
_cell.angle_gamma   90.00
#
_symmetry.space_group_name_H-M   'P 1'
#
loop_
_entity.id
_entity.type
_entity.pdbx_description
1 polymer ?
#
loop_
_entity_poly.entity_id
_entity_poly.type
_entity_poly.pdbx_seq_one_letter_code
_entity_poly.pdbx_strand_id
1 'polypeptide(L)'
;MRPIVSSTAKLAQLRYELPHRALDAKIYPARSPNGSTVVLYGHETGVGILWRGGRPLKQAAPPPKQPPKPAKVNGTSNDAIMIVDSDDEGPAEQGPEEPEQAEFESGDEELDPDAPYPTIIQHLRLSLNTAVLHIAVPDVPPVSSTRAADSVPAIFRKKIVFAVACADYTVRIITLPLSPPSAATKETPANARAPWGEDVIEIGSRIGHQTIPRGITMTWTSRAEPTFRDREEDDMQVDDEEDVSMTPRRRRSPRKHSRSQSGRRGESEGWDVLVASHSAEIGGLLKIWRFPLTETSVTTPTPFLPYQTLNLRTPASRVLFNSATYPIRRHSQLLITDSSGIARIYDPFAVSNHQRRASRLSRKDSESGSYVALFRTSFENSISSAPFPPALTVRKPIIDAAWAAEGHHIVALLTDGEWGIWDTDRSGPSPPADPSSFSVRGFVGNTDPNRSNGSASDSKSRNGRSSLAPMTPRTRRVKEESLFSGVPSEDSVIIWYGTEIYKIPNLRQWWARTVGGQAGSLYGSGLSRAPTLALYGESITAVDQFEITSREARMAIPRDALVLAEHRLIITTNTASKPGLDLTGALNQERAEDEEIRKTDQALLARGELDIGGMERLLEDMDGSGSPSASRSLVLGNPRKVLFASSTN
;
A
#
# COMPACT_ATOMS: atom_id res chain seq x y z
N MET A 1 20.87 -4.47 12.36
CA MET A 1 20.50 -5.91 12.39
C MET A 1 21.02 -6.53 11.10
N ARG A 2 21.87 -7.57 11.15
CA ARG A 2 22.46 -8.15 9.92
C ARG A 2 21.64 -9.34 9.41
N PRO A 3 21.36 -9.44 8.10
CA PRO A 3 20.63 -10.58 7.56
C PRO A 3 21.54 -11.80 7.35
N ILE A 4 20.94 -12.98 7.44
CA ILE A 4 21.47 -14.22 6.85
C ILE A 4 20.93 -14.27 5.42
N VAL A 5 21.83 -14.27 4.44
CA VAL A 5 21.48 -14.22 3.02
C VAL A 5 21.54 -15.63 2.42
N SER A 6 20.48 -16.01 1.71
CA SER A 6 20.46 -17.20 0.87
C SER A 6 20.01 -16.80 -0.53
N SER A 7 20.87 -16.96 -1.53
CA SER A 7 20.51 -16.73 -2.93
C SER A 7 20.13 -18.05 -3.60
N THR A 8 19.04 -18.04 -4.35
CA THR A 8 18.60 -19.16 -5.17
C THR A 8 18.23 -18.64 -6.55
N ALA A 9 19.08 -18.92 -7.54
CA ALA A 9 18.96 -18.43 -8.91
C ALA A 9 18.85 -16.90 -9.02
N LYS A 10 17.63 -16.36 -9.23
CA LYS A 10 17.35 -14.93 -9.39
C LYS A 10 16.73 -14.28 -8.13
N LEU A 11 16.54 -15.05 -7.07
CA LEU A 11 15.88 -14.58 -5.85
C LEU A 11 16.84 -14.67 -4.67
N ALA A 12 16.97 -13.59 -3.93
CA ALA A 12 17.65 -13.58 -2.64
C ALA A 12 16.62 -13.58 -1.51
N GLN A 13 16.89 -14.38 -0.48
CA GLN A 13 16.15 -14.41 0.77
C GLN A 13 17.03 -13.77 1.84
N LEU A 14 16.56 -12.68 2.42
CA LEU A 14 17.20 -11.97 3.52
C LEU A 14 16.47 -12.35 4.80
N ARG A 15 17.11 -13.14 5.67
CA ARG A 15 16.52 -13.58 6.93
C ARG A 15 17.08 -12.77 8.08
N TYR A 16 16.20 -12.23 8.92
CA TYR A 16 16.52 -11.53 10.15
C TYR A 16 15.95 -12.32 11.32
N GLU A 17 16.78 -12.61 12.33
CA GLU A 17 16.30 -13.28 13.54
C GLU A 17 15.70 -12.27 14.51
N LEU A 18 14.51 -12.60 15.00
CA LEU A 18 13.77 -11.78 15.94
C LEU A 18 13.93 -12.33 17.36
N PRO A 19 14.08 -11.46 18.36
CA PRO A 19 14.30 -11.83 19.76
C PRO A 19 13.02 -12.33 20.47
N HIS A 20 11.85 -12.01 19.91
CA HIS A 20 10.55 -12.30 20.47
C HIS A 20 9.68 -12.90 19.40
N ARG A 21 8.66 -13.66 19.82
CA ARG A 21 7.67 -14.20 18.90
C ARG A 21 6.89 -13.05 18.24
N ALA A 22 6.89 -13.04 16.91
CA ALA A 22 6.21 -12.07 16.09
C ALA A 22 4.86 -12.61 15.62
N LEU A 23 3.82 -11.79 15.72
CA LEU A 23 2.42 -12.21 15.56
C LEU A 23 1.75 -11.60 14.33
N ASP A 24 2.16 -10.39 13.95
CA ASP A 24 1.68 -9.69 12.74
C ASP A 24 2.75 -8.71 12.25
N ALA A 25 2.71 -8.35 10.96
CA ALA A 25 3.58 -7.34 10.38
C ALA A 25 2.91 -6.57 9.24
N LYS A 26 3.25 -5.29 9.14
CA LYS A 26 2.79 -4.37 8.09
C LYS A 26 3.91 -3.46 7.62
N ILE A 27 3.96 -3.22 6.32
CA ILE A 27 4.78 -2.17 5.72
C ILE A 27 4.00 -0.86 5.84
N TYR A 28 4.61 0.16 6.43
CA TYR A 28 3.98 1.47 6.48
C TYR A 28 4.10 2.14 5.10
N PRO A 29 3.02 2.66 4.52
CA PRO A 29 3.01 3.09 3.12
C PRO A 29 3.81 4.37 2.86
N ALA A 30 3.93 5.27 3.84
CA ALA A 30 4.75 6.46 3.68
C ALA A 30 6.23 6.16 3.98
N ARG A 31 7.11 6.56 3.05
CA ARG A 31 8.57 6.53 3.27
C ARG A 31 9.00 7.62 4.23
N SER A 32 10.05 7.36 5.00
CA SER A 32 10.63 8.35 5.89
C SER A 32 11.40 9.45 5.13
N PRO A 33 11.71 10.61 5.78
CA PRO A 33 12.41 11.72 5.12
C PRO A 33 13.80 11.36 4.55
N ASN A 34 14.45 10.33 5.08
CA ASN A 34 15.69 9.78 4.56
C ASN A 34 15.48 8.74 3.45
N GLY A 35 14.23 8.46 3.04
CA GLY A 35 13.90 7.51 1.97
C GLY A 35 13.70 6.07 2.44
N SER A 36 13.84 5.77 3.75
CA SER A 36 13.64 4.42 4.27
C SER A 36 12.19 3.98 4.16
N THR A 37 12.02 2.68 3.93
CA THR A 37 10.73 1.99 4.13
C THR A 37 10.61 1.59 5.59
N VAL A 38 9.46 1.86 6.19
CA VAL A 38 9.19 1.49 7.58
C VAL A 38 8.43 0.17 7.63
N VAL A 39 8.93 -0.78 8.42
CA VAL A 39 8.28 -2.06 8.68
C VAL A 39 7.90 -2.14 10.15
N LEU A 40 6.63 -2.40 10.41
CA LEU A 40 6.06 -2.59 11.75
C LEU A 40 5.82 -4.08 11.98
N TYR A 41 6.19 -4.60 13.14
CA TYR A 41 5.82 -5.96 13.54
C TYR A 41 5.39 -6.03 15.01
N GLY A 42 4.33 -6.77 15.28
CA GLY A 42 3.77 -6.98 16.61
C GLY A 42 4.44 -8.17 17.26
N HIS A 43 4.75 -8.06 18.55
CA HIS A 43 5.33 -9.13 19.35
C HIS A 43 4.69 -9.21 20.74
N GLU A 44 5.11 -10.19 21.54
CA GLU A 44 4.52 -10.53 22.85
C GLU A 44 4.51 -9.40 23.89
N THR A 45 5.31 -8.36 23.70
CA THR A 45 5.50 -7.25 24.67
C THR A 45 5.25 -5.87 24.06
N GLY A 46 4.91 -5.77 22.78
CA GLY A 46 4.71 -4.50 22.09
C GLY A 46 4.95 -4.57 20.58
N VAL A 47 5.58 -3.52 20.04
CA VAL A 47 5.78 -3.34 18.60
C VAL A 47 7.25 -3.08 18.29
N GLY A 48 7.78 -3.78 17.30
CA GLY A 48 9.06 -3.47 16.68
C GLY A 48 8.89 -2.62 15.42
N ILE A 49 9.76 -1.64 15.25
CA ILE A 49 9.74 -0.69 14.13
C ILE A 49 11.12 -0.71 13.47
N LEU A 50 11.15 -0.98 12.17
CA LEU A 50 12.38 -1.11 11.38
C LEU A 50 12.38 -0.06 10.27
N TRP A 51 13.47 0.69 10.14
CA TRP A 51 13.73 1.53 8.98
C TRP A 51 14.72 0.81 8.07
N ARG A 52 14.27 0.46 6.85
CA ARG A 52 15.04 -0.26 5.84
C ARG A 52 15.34 0.62 4.63
N GLY A 53 16.61 0.67 4.24
CA GLY A 53 17.13 1.41 3.09
C GLY A 53 17.11 2.92 3.28
N GLY A 54 17.55 3.66 2.26
CA GLY A 54 17.59 5.13 2.28
C GLY A 54 18.89 5.68 2.88
N ARG A 55 18.96 6.99 3.05
CA ARG A 55 20.17 7.68 3.50
C ARG A 55 20.50 7.30 4.96
N PRO A 56 21.73 6.87 5.24
CA PRO A 56 22.15 6.51 6.59
C PRO A 56 22.20 7.73 7.51
N LEU A 57 22.10 7.48 8.82
CA LEU A 57 22.27 8.49 9.86
C LEU A 57 23.72 8.93 9.92
N LYS A 58 23.98 10.24 9.94
CA LYS A 58 25.35 10.74 10.17
C LYS A 58 25.85 10.23 11.52
N GLN A 59 27.03 9.62 11.53
CA GLN A 59 27.70 9.31 12.79
C GLN A 59 28.11 10.62 13.46
N ALA A 60 27.82 10.75 14.76
CA ALA A 60 28.33 11.87 15.55
C ALA A 60 29.86 11.85 15.47
N ALA A 61 30.45 12.96 15.02
CA ALA A 61 31.90 13.08 14.96
C ALA A 61 32.46 12.85 16.38
N PRO A 62 33.59 12.10 16.53
CA PRO A 62 34.22 11.98 17.83
C PRO A 62 34.51 13.38 18.37
N PRO A 63 34.25 13.65 19.67
CA PRO A 63 34.45 14.97 20.23
C PRO A 63 35.88 15.42 19.94
N PRO A 64 36.10 16.66 19.44
CA PRO A 64 37.44 17.15 19.21
C PRO A 64 38.22 16.99 20.51
N LYS A 65 39.34 16.26 20.44
CA LYS A 65 40.24 16.09 21.59
C LYS A 65 40.51 17.48 22.16
N GLN A 66 39.95 17.77 23.34
CA GLN A 66 40.22 19.03 24.02
C GLN A 66 41.74 19.16 24.15
N PRO A 67 42.34 20.28 23.71
CA PRO A 67 43.74 20.53 24.01
C PRO A 67 43.93 20.47 25.53
N PRO A 68 45.02 19.86 26.02
CA PRO A 68 45.22 19.61 27.44
C PRO A 68 45.08 20.92 28.22
N LYS A 69 44.18 20.94 29.21
CA LYS A 69 44.00 22.08 30.11
C LYS A 69 45.36 22.42 30.77
N PRO A 70 45.82 23.69 30.74
CA PRO A 70 47.00 24.07 31.49
C PRO A 70 46.75 23.89 32.99
N ALA A 71 47.76 23.35 33.68
CA ALA A 71 47.72 23.09 35.11
C ALA A 71 47.45 24.39 35.89
N LYS A 72 46.48 24.34 36.81
CA LYS A 72 46.24 25.40 37.78
C LYS A 72 47.46 25.54 38.70
N VAL A 73 48.07 26.73 38.71
CA VAL A 73 49.06 27.12 39.72
C VAL A 73 48.45 28.27 40.52
N ASN A 74 48.36 28.07 41.84
CA ASN A 74 47.91 29.07 42.80
C ASN A 74 48.92 30.23 42.87
N GLY A 75 48.46 31.47 42.67
CA GLY A 75 49.30 32.66 42.84
C GLY A 75 48.46 33.93 42.83
N THR A 76 48.57 34.70 43.91
CA THR A 76 47.90 35.96 44.24
C THR A 76 48.36 37.15 43.39
N SER A 77 47.43 37.98 42.91
CA SER A 77 47.55 39.46 42.92
C SER A 77 46.25 40.13 42.45
N ASN A 78 45.77 41.09 43.25
CA ASN A 78 44.83 42.14 42.85
C ASN A 78 45.39 42.92 41.65
N ASP A 79 44.54 43.34 40.70
CA ASP A 79 44.19 44.77 40.57
C ASP A 79 42.97 44.98 39.66
N ALA A 80 42.27 46.07 39.91
CA ALA A 80 40.96 46.43 39.42
C ALA A 80 40.92 46.91 37.96
N ILE A 81 39.81 46.61 37.25
CA ILE A 81 39.12 47.58 36.38
C ILE A 81 37.62 47.37 36.54
N MET A 82 36.96 48.40 37.08
CA MET A 82 35.51 48.55 37.06
C MET A 82 35.04 48.89 35.65
N ILE A 83 34.05 48.16 35.14
CA ILE A 83 32.91 48.76 34.41
C ILE A 83 31.67 47.99 34.85
N VAL A 84 30.92 48.63 35.74
CA VAL A 84 29.51 48.34 35.99
C VAL A 84 28.76 49.13 34.93
N ASP A 85 28.01 48.46 34.06
CA ASP A 85 26.75 49.03 33.60
C ASP A 85 25.68 47.95 33.63
N SER A 86 24.55 48.34 34.18
CA SER A 86 23.39 47.54 34.49
C SER A 86 22.62 47.19 33.22
N ASP A 87 22.18 45.94 33.09
CA ASP A 87 20.77 45.71 32.82
C ASP A 87 20.32 44.38 33.45
N ASP A 88 19.19 44.46 34.13
CA ASP A 88 18.52 43.41 34.89
C ASP A 88 17.50 42.76 33.96
N GLU A 89 17.94 41.75 33.20
CA GLU A 89 17.04 40.88 32.44
C GLU A 89 17.19 39.47 33.00
N GLY A 90 16.22 39.09 33.83
CA GLY A 90 16.11 37.74 34.39
C GLY A 90 16.15 36.69 33.28
N PRO A 91 16.65 35.48 33.57
CA PRO A 91 16.81 34.45 32.55
C PRO A 91 15.45 34.18 31.89
N ALA A 92 15.36 34.48 30.60
CA ALA A 92 14.29 34.00 29.76
C ALA A 92 14.22 32.48 29.96
N GLU A 93 13.10 32.01 30.50
CA GLU A 93 12.78 30.59 30.53
C GLU A 93 12.92 30.08 29.09
N GLN A 94 13.95 29.25 28.87
CA GLN A 94 14.11 28.49 27.65
C GLN A 94 12.82 27.71 27.46
N GLY A 95 12.01 28.11 26.48
CA GLY A 95 10.91 27.30 26.00
C GLY A 95 11.41 25.90 25.67
N PRO A 96 10.56 24.86 25.80
CA PRO A 96 10.98 23.47 25.62
C PRO A 96 11.76 23.30 24.31
N GLU A 97 13.00 22.80 24.41
CA GLU A 97 13.85 22.47 23.27
C GLU A 97 13.06 21.56 22.31
N GLU A 98 12.87 22.02 21.07
CA GLU A 98 12.37 21.15 20.01
C GLU A 98 13.36 19.99 19.82
N PRO A 99 12.88 18.74 19.71
CA PRO A 99 13.77 17.59 19.62
C PRO A 99 14.69 17.71 18.40
N GLU A 100 16.00 17.55 18.62
CA GLU A 100 17.02 17.58 17.57
C GLU A 100 16.65 16.61 16.44
N GLN A 101 16.47 17.14 15.24
CA GLN A 101 16.13 16.36 14.05
C GLN A 101 17.32 15.50 13.65
N ALA A 102 17.06 14.25 13.29
CA ALA A 102 18.10 13.34 12.82
C ALA A 102 18.79 13.88 11.56
N GLU A 103 20.12 13.99 11.58
CA GLU A 103 20.91 14.36 10.40
C GLU A 103 21.26 13.13 9.56
N PHE A 104 21.19 13.28 8.24
CA PHE A 104 21.45 12.21 7.27
C PHE A 104 22.62 12.56 6.35
N GLU A 105 23.31 11.54 5.86
CA GLU A 105 24.38 11.71 4.87
C GLU A 105 23.81 12.28 3.55
N SER A 106 24.64 13.00 2.80
CA SER A 106 24.23 13.67 1.55
C SER A 106 24.09 12.71 0.37
N GLY A 107 24.73 11.54 0.42
CA GLY A 107 24.63 10.49 -0.59
C GLY A 107 23.55 9.47 -0.27
N ASP A 108 22.93 8.90 -1.31
CA ASP A 108 22.06 7.72 -1.17
C ASP A 108 22.87 6.50 -0.74
N GLU A 109 22.19 5.46 -0.23
CA GLU A 109 22.85 4.19 0.10
C GLU A 109 23.42 3.56 -1.17
N GLU A 110 24.74 3.64 -1.34
CA GLU A 110 25.46 2.86 -2.34
C GLU A 110 25.33 1.38 -1.98
N LEU A 111 24.55 0.63 -2.77
CA LEU A 111 24.38 -0.79 -2.58
C LEU A 111 25.71 -1.49 -2.87
N ASP A 112 26.26 -2.15 -1.85
CA ASP A 112 27.45 -2.98 -1.98
C ASP A 112 27.20 -4.05 -3.07
N PRO A 113 28.08 -4.18 -4.09
CA PRO A 113 27.98 -5.23 -5.09
C PRO A 113 27.87 -6.65 -4.50
N ASP A 114 28.48 -6.89 -3.34
CA ASP A 114 28.44 -8.17 -2.63
C ASP A 114 27.18 -8.33 -1.77
N ALA A 115 26.50 -7.23 -1.45
CA ALA A 115 25.23 -7.18 -0.72
C ALA A 115 24.22 -6.24 -1.41
N PRO A 116 23.67 -6.64 -2.59
CA PRO A 116 22.80 -5.80 -3.41
C PRO A 116 21.37 -5.72 -2.84
N TYR A 117 21.25 -5.39 -1.55
CA TYR A 117 19.99 -5.25 -0.85
C TYR A 117 20.05 -4.12 0.18
N PRO A 118 18.95 -3.35 0.34
CA PRO A 118 18.87 -2.28 1.33
C PRO A 118 19.07 -2.79 2.77
N THR A 119 19.92 -2.10 3.53
CA THR A 119 20.23 -2.46 4.92
C THR A 119 19.15 -1.95 5.90
N ILE A 120 19.09 -2.56 7.10
CA ILE A 120 18.27 -2.02 8.20
C ILE A 120 19.08 -0.94 8.92
N ILE A 121 18.72 0.32 8.69
CA ILE A 121 19.35 1.51 9.28
C ILE A 121 19.09 1.56 10.79
N GLN A 122 17.84 1.32 11.19
CA GLN A 122 17.44 1.45 12.59
C GLN A 122 16.38 0.42 12.97
N HIS A 123 16.48 -0.05 14.22
CA HIS A 123 15.48 -0.86 14.88
C HIS A 123 15.10 -0.21 16.20
N LEU A 124 13.81 0.04 16.37
CA LEU A 124 13.20 0.53 17.60
C LEU A 124 12.23 -0.53 18.16
N ARG A 125 12.13 -0.64 19.47
CA ARG A 125 11.11 -1.44 20.16
C ARG A 125 10.30 -0.55 21.07
N LEU A 126 9.00 -0.52 20.84
CA LEU A 126 8.03 0.19 21.67
C LEU A 126 7.38 -0.82 22.62
N SER A 127 7.60 -0.63 23.92
CA SER A 127 7.03 -1.52 24.95
C SER A 127 5.60 -1.10 25.28
N LEU A 128 4.64 -1.98 24.99
CA LEU A 128 3.22 -1.76 25.30
C LEU A 128 2.76 -2.56 26.52
N ASN A 129 3.63 -3.43 27.06
CA ASN A 129 3.38 -4.33 28.18
C ASN A 129 2.23 -5.32 27.92
N THR A 130 1.95 -5.61 26.65
CA THR A 130 0.93 -6.55 26.20
C THR A 130 1.31 -7.08 24.82
N ALA A 131 0.82 -8.27 24.47
CA ALA A 131 1.05 -8.86 23.16
C ALA A 131 0.21 -8.14 22.09
N VAL A 132 0.87 -7.72 21.02
CA VAL A 132 0.21 -7.12 19.85
C VAL A 132 -0.14 -8.19 18.85
N LEU A 133 -1.44 -8.44 18.67
CA LEU A 133 -1.95 -9.55 17.85
C LEU A 133 -2.18 -9.12 16.39
N HIS A 134 -2.63 -7.89 16.18
CA HIS A 134 -2.93 -7.35 14.84
C HIS A 134 -2.49 -5.90 14.72
N ILE A 135 -1.97 -5.53 13.56
CA ILE A 135 -1.53 -4.17 13.20
C ILE A 135 -2.34 -3.67 11.99
N ALA A 136 -2.83 -2.44 12.08
CA ALA A 136 -3.45 -1.73 10.97
C ALA A 136 -2.73 -0.41 10.69
N VAL A 137 -2.44 -0.17 9.41
CA VAL A 137 -1.88 1.08 8.88
C VAL A 137 -2.91 1.73 7.93
N PRO A 138 -2.93 3.06 7.80
CA PRO A 138 -3.83 3.73 6.87
C PRO A 138 -3.27 3.64 5.45
N ASP A 139 -4.12 3.60 4.42
CA ASP A 139 -3.65 3.73 3.04
C ASP A 139 -3.20 5.18 2.78
N VAL A 140 -1.88 5.41 2.76
CA VAL A 140 -1.30 6.73 2.48
C VAL A 140 -0.63 6.68 1.11
N PRO A 141 -1.26 7.25 0.07
CA PRO A 141 -0.70 7.23 -1.26
C PRO A 141 0.60 8.04 -1.35
N PRO A 142 1.51 7.65 -2.25
CA PRO A 142 2.82 8.28 -2.39
C PRO A 142 2.69 9.75 -2.80
N VAL A 143 3.62 10.57 -2.31
CA VAL A 143 3.67 12.00 -2.64
C VAL A 143 3.91 12.16 -4.15
N SER A 144 2.97 12.80 -4.84
CA SER A 144 3.01 13.03 -6.28
C SER A 144 2.83 14.51 -6.56
N SER A 145 3.64 15.08 -7.47
CA SER A 145 3.55 16.49 -7.88
C SER A 145 2.22 16.86 -8.55
N THR A 146 1.51 15.86 -9.07
CA THR A 146 0.20 16.00 -9.69
C THR A 146 -0.95 16.13 -8.69
N ARG A 147 -0.70 15.83 -7.41
CA ARG A 147 -1.73 15.86 -6.38
C ARG A 147 -1.64 17.15 -5.56
N ALA A 148 -2.78 17.80 -5.34
CA ALA A 148 -2.83 19.00 -4.51
C ALA A 148 -2.28 18.72 -3.10
N ALA A 149 -1.44 19.64 -2.59
CA ALA A 149 -0.74 19.46 -1.32
C ALA A 149 -1.69 19.20 -0.13
N ASP A 150 -2.93 19.69 -0.21
CA ASP A 150 -3.94 19.61 0.85
C ASP A 150 -4.83 18.35 0.74
N SER A 151 -4.54 17.42 -0.16
CA SER A 151 -5.34 16.20 -0.38
C SER A 151 -5.08 15.08 0.61
N VAL A 152 -3.99 15.17 1.40
CA VAL A 152 -3.57 14.18 2.40
C VAL A 152 -3.30 14.89 3.72
N PRO A 153 -3.74 14.35 4.87
CA PRO A 153 -3.45 14.90 6.19
C PRO A 153 -1.94 15.12 6.41
N ALA A 154 -1.56 16.32 6.86
CA ALA A 154 -0.16 16.69 7.06
C ALA A 154 0.58 15.79 8.07
N ILE A 155 -0.15 15.19 9.02
CA ILE A 155 0.39 14.25 10.01
C ILE A 155 1.14 13.09 9.36
N PHE A 156 0.66 12.53 8.25
CA PHE A 156 1.29 11.38 7.60
C PHE A 156 2.65 11.70 6.96
N ARG A 157 2.99 12.97 6.78
CA ARG A 157 4.33 13.40 6.30
C ARG A 157 5.36 13.50 7.43
N LYS A 158 4.90 13.60 8.68
CA LYS A 158 5.74 13.86 9.85
C LYS A 158 5.75 12.71 10.86
N LYS A 159 4.67 11.93 10.92
CA LYS A 159 4.43 10.88 11.91
C LYS A 159 4.02 9.57 11.24
N ILE A 160 4.46 8.46 11.82
CA ILE A 160 3.87 7.14 11.62
C ILE A 160 2.60 7.09 12.47
N VAL A 161 1.47 6.73 11.88
CA VAL A 161 0.19 6.57 12.57
C VAL A 161 -0.31 5.16 12.30
N PHE A 162 -0.53 4.37 13.33
CA PHE A 162 -1.02 3.00 13.19
C PHE A 162 -1.86 2.58 14.39
N ALA A 163 -2.69 1.57 14.22
CA ALA A 163 -3.52 1.03 15.27
C ALA A 163 -3.17 -0.44 15.55
N VAL A 164 -3.28 -0.86 16.80
CA VAL A 164 -2.97 -2.21 17.25
C VAL A 164 -4.09 -2.81 18.07
N ALA A 165 -4.36 -4.10 17.87
CA ALA A 165 -5.21 -4.90 18.74
C ALA A 165 -4.35 -5.73 19.69
N CYS A 166 -4.61 -5.62 20.98
CA CYS A 166 -3.79 -6.21 22.03
C CYS A 166 -4.49 -7.35 22.76
N ALA A 167 -3.71 -8.24 23.36
CA ALA A 167 -4.21 -9.40 24.11
C ALA A 167 -4.94 -9.04 25.42
N ASP A 168 -4.80 -7.81 25.90
CA ASP A 168 -5.45 -7.25 27.10
C ASP A 168 -6.83 -6.61 26.82
N TYR A 169 -7.42 -6.95 25.67
CA TYR A 169 -8.73 -6.44 25.19
C TYR A 169 -8.70 -4.97 24.75
N THR A 170 -7.53 -4.33 24.76
CA THR A 170 -7.38 -2.95 24.33
C THR A 170 -7.14 -2.84 22.83
N VAL A 171 -7.64 -1.76 22.24
CA VAL A 171 -7.21 -1.27 20.93
C VAL A 171 -6.43 0.01 21.17
N ARG A 172 -5.23 0.15 20.60
CA ARG A 172 -4.39 1.32 20.83
C ARG A 172 -4.02 1.98 19.51
N ILE A 173 -4.14 3.30 19.45
CA ILE A 173 -3.68 4.10 18.30
C ILE A 173 -2.38 4.74 18.72
N ILE A 174 -1.34 4.51 17.92
CA ILE A 174 0.02 4.91 18.22
C ILE A 174 0.47 5.89 17.15
N THR A 175 1.04 7.01 17.58
CA THR A 175 1.74 7.94 16.71
C THR A 175 3.19 8.09 17.16
N LEU A 176 4.13 8.19 16.21
CA LEU A 176 5.55 8.45 16.50
C LEU A 176 6.21 9.20 15.33
N PRO A 177 7.36 9.86 15.51
CA PRO A 177 8.10 10.49 14.41
C PRO A 177 8.34 9.52 13.25
N LEU A 178 8.16 10.01 12.01
CA LEU A 178 8.39 9.23 10.80
C LEU A 178 9.90 9.03 10.51
N SER A 179 10.72 9.97 10.94
CA SER A 179 12.17 9.85 10.92
C SER A 179 12.65 8.83 11.95
N PRO A 180 13.71 8.05 11.64
CA PRO A 180 14.35 7.21 12.65
C PRO A 180 14.85 8.08 13.83
N PRO A 181 14.72 7.61 15.10
CA PRO A 181 15.20 8.36 16.26
C PRO A 181 16.68 8.72 16.19
N SER A 182 17.04 9.96 16.54
CA SER A 182 18.42 10.45 16.54
C SER A 182 19.26 9.80 17.65
N ALA A 183 20.59 9.98 17.59
CA ALA A 183 21.49 9.47 18.63
C ALA A 183 21.18 10.09 20.00
N ALA A 184 20.90 11.39 20.06
CA ALA A 184 20.50 12.10 21.28
C ALA A 184 19.19 11.55 21.89
N THR A 185 18.20 11.21 21.06
CA THR A 185 16.95 10.57 21.55
C THR A 185 17.21 9.20 22.18
N LYS A 186 18.20 8.43 21.69
CA LYS A 186 18.58 7.14 22.30
C LYS A 186 19.31 7.30 23.63
N GLU A 187 20.00 8.41 23.83
CA GLU A 187 20.71 8.73 25.08
C GLU A 187 19.77 9.31 26.15
N THR A 188 18.53 9.66 25.77
CA THR A 188 17.51 10.15 26.71
C THR A 188 17.17 9.04 27.72
N PRO A 189 17.16 9.33 29.03
CA PRO A 189 16.94 8.31 30.05
C PRO A 189 15.60 7.60 29.88
N ALA A 190 15.62 6.28 30.04
CA ALA A 190 14.48 5.36 29.85
C ALA A 190 13.25 5.64 30.75
N ASN A 191 13.30 6.65 31.62
CA ASN A 191 12.21 7.07 32.50
C ASN A 191 11.33 8.20 31.90
N ALA A 192 11.63 8.68 30.69
CA ALA A 192 10.71 9.57 29.99
C ALA A 192 9.39 8.83 29.70
N ARG A 193 8.25 9.53 29.79
CA ARG A 193 6.92 8.94 29.52
C ARG A 193 6.74 8.55 28.05
N ALA A 194 7.48 9.19 27.16
CA ALA A 194 7.51 8.96 25.72
C ALA A 194 8.95 9.12 25.20
N PRO A 195 9.85 8.15 25.47
CA PRO A 195 11.27 8.25 25.13
C PRO A 195 11.53 8.43 23.63
N TRP A 196 10.57 8.11 22.77
CA TRP A 196 10.69 8.19 21.32
C TRP A 196 9.78 9.25 20.70
N GLY A 197 9.14 10.09 21.53
CA GLY A 197 8.11 11.03 21.10
C GLY A 197 6.83 10.35 20.62
N GLU A 198 6.55 9.17 21.18
CA GLU A 198 5.31 8.44 20.95
C GLU A 198 4.12 9.05 21.69
N ASP A 199 2.95 8.97 21.06
CA ASP A 199 1.66 9.21 21.72
C ASP A 199 0.77 7.99 21.50
N VAL A 200 0.14 7.53 22.58
CA VAL A 200 -0.63 6.28 22.61
C VAL A 200 -2.02 6.56 23.17
N ILE A 201 -3.02 6.46 22.30
CA ILE A 201 -4.43 6.53 22.67
C ILE A 201 -4.92 5.11 22.93
N GLU A 202 -5.30 4.83 24.17
CA GLU A 202 -5.82 3.53 24.57
C GLU A 202 -7.36 3.51 24.56
N ILE A 203 -7.94 2.58 23.80
CA ILE A 203 -9.36 2.24 23.83
C ILE A 203 -9.52 1.02 24.75
N GLY A 204 -9.71 1.31 26.03
CA GLY A 204 -9.87 0.31 27.08
C GLY A 204 -11.25 -0.38 27.08
N SER A 205 -11.40 -1.41 27.91
CA SER A 205 -12.56 -2.32 27.95
C SER A 205 -13.94 -1.68 28.18
N ARG A 206 -14.01 -0.47 28.77
CA ARG A 206 -15.29 0.22 29.05
C ARG A 206 -16.06 0.65 27.80
N ILE A 207 -15.34 0.86 26.71
CA ILE A 207 -15.81 1.46 25.46
C ILE A 207 -15.29 0.67 24.25
N GLY A 208 -14.17 -0.05 24.45
CA GLY A 208 -13.60 -1.06 23.58
C GLY A 208 -14.34 -2.40 23.64
N HIS A 209 -13.56 -3.46 23.47
CA HIS A 209 -14.01 -4.84 23.52
C HIS A 209 -13.93 -5.39 24.96
N GLN A 210 -14.76 -6.38 25.26
CA GLN A 210 -14.74 -7.16 26.50
C GLN A 210 -14.00 -8.50 26.34
N THR A 211 -13.62 -8.83 25.10
CA THR A 211 -12.82 -10.00 24.72
C THR A 211 -11.66 -9.59 23.82
N ILE A 212 -10.75 -10.53 23.55
CA ILE A 212 -9.61 -10.29 22.66
C ILE A 212 -10.12 -9.93 21.26
N PRO A 213 -9.79 -8.74 20.72
CA PRO A 213 -10.13 -8.40 19.36
C PRO A 213 -9.44 -9.35 18.38
N ARG A 214 -10.19 -9.84 17.40
CA ARG A 214 -9.73 -10.80 16.37
C ARG A 214 -9.17 -10.13 15.12
N GLY A 215 -9.20 -8.81 15.06
CA GLY A 215 -8.70 -8.05 13.93
C GLY A 215 -8.92 -6.55 14.09
N ILE A 216 -8.15 -5.79 13.34
CA ILE A 216 -8.21 -4.33 13.29
C ILE A 216 -7.89 -3.84 11.87
N THR A 217 -8.54 -2.76 11.45
CA THR A 217 -8.31 -2.09 10.18
C THR A 217 -8.45 -0.58 10.37
N MET A 218 -7.75 0.20 9.54
CA MET A 218 -7.73 1.66 9.66
C MET A 218 -7.78 2.34 8.29
N THR A 219 -8.46 3.47 8.20
CA THR A 219 -8.48 4.36 7.03
C THR A 219 -8.65 5.81 7.47
N TRP A 220 -8.61 6.78 6.56
CA TRP A 220 -8.80 8.20 6.86
C TRP A 220 -9.72 8.85 5.83
N THR A 221 -10.45 9.87 6.27
CA THR A 221 -11.54 10.53 5.53
C THR A 221 -11.57 12.02 5.87
N SER A 222 -12.17 12.82 5.00
CA SER A 222 -12.49 14.21 5.35
C SER A 222 -13.52 14.26 6.48
N ARG A 223 -13.44 15.25 7.37
CA ARG A 223 -14.45 15.44 8.41
C ARG A 223 -15.84 15.72 7.83
N ALA A 224 -15.91 16.34 6.65
CA ALA A 224 -17.15 16.66 5.95
C ALA A 224 -17.88 15.44 5.35
N GLU A 225 -17.31 14.24 5.42
CA GLU A 225 -17.74 13.09 4.63
C GLU A 225 -19.13 12.47 4.89
N PRO A 226 -19.93 12.77 5.95
CA PRO A 226 -21.34 12.36 5.93
C PRO A 226 -22.24 13.29 5.08
N THR A 227 -21.74 14.44 4.61
CA THR A 227 -22.57 15.51 4.02
C THR A 227 -22.42 15.73 2.53
N PHE A 228 -21.44 15.09 1.88
CA PHE A 228 -21.30 15.17 0.44
C PHE A 228 -22.57 14.53 -0.15
N ARG A 229 -23.50 15.33 -0.65
CA ARG A 229 -24.70 14.86 -1.35
C ARG A 229 -24.27 14.26 -2.67
N ASP A 230 -25.01 13.25 -3.14
CA ASP A 230 -24.93 12.75 -4.49
C ASP A 230 -24.89 13.94 -5.44
N ARG A 231 -23.73 14.21 -6.03
CA ARG A 231 -23.65 15.06 -7.20
C ARG A 231 -24.18 14.13 -8.27
N GLU A 232 -25.48 14.26 -8.52
CA GLU A 232 -26.29 13.55 -9.51
C GLU A 232 -25.43 13.17 -10.72
N GLU A 233 -24.90 11.95 -10.73
CA GLU A 233 -24.50 11.26 -11.94
C GLU A 233 -25.79 10.67 -12.51
N ASP A 234 -26.20 11.18 -13.67
CA ASP A 234 -27.28 10.71 -14.54
C ASP A 234 -28.75 11.07 -14.24
N ASP A 235 -29.05 12.37 -14.07
CA ASP A 235 -30.30 12.92 -14.63
C ASP A 235 -29.99 13.50 -16.03
N MET A 236 -29.71 12.62 -17.00
CA MET A 236 -29.87 12.99 -18.41
C MET A 236 -31.36 13.20 -18.66
N GLN A 237 -31.76 14.47 -18.67
CA GLN A 237 -33.09 14.91 -19.03
C GLN A 237 -33.34 14.51 -20.49
N VAL A 238 -34.09 13.43 -20.69
CA VAL A 238 -34.55 13.00 -22.01
C VAL A 238 -35.57 14.04 -22.47
N ASP A 239 -35.24 14.77 -23.52
CA ASP A 239 -36.19 15.62 -24.23
C ASP A 239 -37.22 14.70 -24.92
N ASP A 240 -38.39 14.55 -24.31
CA ASP A 240 -39.58 14.04 -25.00
C ASP A 240 -40.20 15.21 -25.77
N GLU A 241 -40.03 15.19 -27.10
CA GLU A 241 -40.77 16.03 -28.03
C GLU A 241 -42.23 15.58 -28.15
N GLU A 242 -43.08 16.57 -28.45
CA GLU A 242 -44.50 16.51 -28.86
C GLU A 242 -45.56 16.45 -27.74
N ASP A 243 -46.22 17.58 -27.46
CA ASP A 243 -47.47 17.91 -28.18
C ASP A 243 -47.97 19.36 -27.95
N VAL A 244 -48.76 19.83 -28.91
CA VAL A 244 -49.13 21.23 -29.21
C VAL A 244 -50.37 21.69 -28.41
N SER A 245 -50.34 22.88 -27.78
CA SER A 245 -51.38 23.94 -27.92
C SER A 245 -51.37 25.07 -26.84
N MET A 246 -51.26 26.31 -27.35
CA MET A 246 -51.98 27.55 -27.00
C MET A 246 -52.09 28.03 -25.52
N THR A 247 -51.27 29.04 -25.15
CA THR A 247 -51.67 30.46 -24.84
C THR A 247 -50.58 31.23 -24.07
N PRO A 248 -50.26 32.51 -24.41
CA PRO A 248 -49.17 33.25 -23.77
C PRO A 248 -49.68 34.09 -22.58
N ARG A 249 -49.41 33.64 -21.35
CA ARG A 249 -49.60 34.46 -20.15
C ARG A 249 -48.28 34.75 -19.45
N ARG A 250 -47.89 36.03 -19.49
CA ARG A 250 -46.79 36.67 -18.74
C ARG A 250 -46.58 36.04 -17.37
N ARG A 251 -45.46 35.34 -17.18
CA ARG A 251 -44.94 35.01 -15.85
C ARG A 251 -43.51 35.50 -15.73
N ARG A 252 -43.31 36.31 -14.69
CA ARG A 252 -42.07 36.96 -14.27
C ARG A 252 -41.01 35.90 -13.99
N SER A 253 -39.81 36.09 -14.55
CA SER A 253 -38.62 35.31 -14.24
C SER A 253 -38.31 35.40 -12.74
N PRO A 254 -38.20 34.28 -12.00
CA PRO A 254 -37.60 34.34 -10.67
C PRO A 254 -36.09 34.51 -10.86
N ARG A 255 -35.57 35.68 -10.49
CA ARG A 255 -34.14 35.94 -10.34
C ARG A 255 -33.55 34.83 -9.47
N LYS A 256 -32.73 33.95 -10.07
CA LYS A 256 -31.83 33.06 -9.34
C LYS A 256 -30.82 33.94 -8.60
N HIS A 257 -31.15 34.31 -7.37
CA HIS A 257 -30.12 34.76 -6.42
C HIS A 257 -29.28 33.55 -6.07
N SER A 258 -28.11 33.46 -6.69
CA SER A 258 -26.96 32.73 -6.17
C SER A 258 -26.57 33.34 -4.83
N ARG A 259 -27.26 32.92 -3.76
CA ARG A 259 -26.72 33.07 -2.41
C ARG A 259 -25.65 32.00 -2.26
N SER A 260 -24.41 32.41 -2.51
CA SER A 260 -23.22 31.81 -1.96
C SER A 260 -23.47 31.53 -0.47
N GLN A 261 -23.61 30.25 -0.11
CA GLN A 261 -23.50 29.80 1.28
C GLN A 261 -22.03 29.91 1.71
N SER A 262 -21.54 31.14 1.89
CA SER A 262 -20.26 31.43 2.54
C SER A 262 -20.46 31.57 4.06
N GLY A 263 -21.05 30.56 4.68
CA GLY A 263 -21.51 30.65 6.08
C GLY A 263 -21.58 29.30 6.79
N ARG A 264 -20.53 28.48 6.68
CA ARG A 264 -20.24 27.32 7.57
C ARG A 264 -18.80 26.79 7.39
N ARG A 265 -17.87 27.68 7.03
CA ARG A 265 -16.51 27.35 6.59
C ARG A 265 -15.51 27.16 7.75
N GLY A 266 -15.96 26.67 8.90
CA GLY A 266 -15.12 26.59 10.12
C GLY A 266 -15.14 25.26 10.87
N GLU A 267 -16.26 24.52 10.86
CA GLU A 267 -16.40 23.29 11.67
C GLU A 267 -16.21 21.98 10.89
N SER A 268 -16.20 22.04 9.55
CA SER A 268 -16.15 20.88 8.65
C SER A 268 -14.85 20.75 7.86
N GLU A 269 -13.92 21.69 8.01
CA GLU A 269 -12.58 21.61 7.45
C GLU A 269 -11.69 20.82 8.40
N GLY A 270 -11.20 19.66 7.95
CA GLY A 270 -10.37 18.78 8.76
C GLY A 270 -10.41 17.35 8.26
N TRP A 271 -9.57 16.53 8.88
CA TRP A 271 -9.42 15.12 8.58
C TRP A 271 -9.74 14.31 9.82
N ASP A 272 -10.28 13.12 9.62
CA ASP A 272 -10.49 12.16 10.69
C ASP A 272 -9.94 10.79 10.27
N VAL A 273 -9.41 10.04 11.24
CA VAL A 273 -9.04 8.63 11.07
C VAL A 273 -10.16 7.74 11.57
N LEU A 274 -10.50 6.72 10.79
CA LEU A 274 -11.44 5.68 11.15
C LEU A 274 -10.68 4.42 11.54
N VAL A 275 -10.98 3.89 12.71
CA VAL A 275 -10.44 2.61 13.19
C VAL A 275 -11.60 1.67 13.39
N ALA A 276 -11.53 0.47 12.81
CA ALA A 276 -12.53 -0.56 13.01
C ALA A 276 -11.87 -1.81 13.61
N SER A 277 -12.50 -2.39 14.63
CA SER A 277 -12.04 -3.62 15.26
C SER A 277 -13.22 -4.55 15.53
N HIS A 278 -12.96 -5.86 15.47
CA HIS A 278 -13.99 -6.88 15.68
C HIS A 278 -13.57 -7.93 16.70
N SER A 279 -14.55 -8.54 17.36
CA SER A 279 -14.38 -9.58 18.36
C SER A 279 -15.46 -10.65 18.23
N ALA A 280 -15.35 -11.72 19.01
CA ALA A 280 -16.34 -12.79 19.08
C ALA A 280 -17.46 -12.57 20.12
N GLU A 281 -17.54 -11.38 20.71
CA GLU A 281 -18.58 -11.00 21.68
C GLU A 281 -19.99 -11.19 21.12
N ILE A 282 -20.86 -11.86 21.89
CA ILE A 282 -22.32 -11.94 21.64
C ILE A 282 -22.64 -12.36 20.18
N GLY A 283 -21.90 -13.34 19.65
CA GLY A 283 -22.09 -13.83 18.27
C GLY A 283 -21.36 -13.01 17.20
N GLY A 284 -20.56 -12.02 17.59
CA GLY A 284 -19.72 -11.18 16.74
C GLY A 284 -20.04 -9.70 16.96
N LEU A 285 -19.02 -8.91 17.31
CA LEU A 285 -19.18 -7.47 17.55
C LEU A 285 -18.13 -6.70 16.74
N LEU A 286 -18.58 -5.73 15.94
CA LEU A 286 -17.74 -4.80 15.20
C LEU A 286 -17.95 -3.39 15.76
N LYS A 287 -16.86 -2.73 16.13
CA LYS A 287 -16.85 -1.35 16.61
C LYS A 287 -16.02 -0.49 15.66
N ILE A 288 -16.52 0.70 15.37
CA ILE A 288 -15.85 1.71 14.55
C ILE A 288 -15.68 2.95 15.41
N TRP A 289 -14.48 3.49 15.47
CA TRP A 289 -14.15 4.75 16.12
C TRP A 289 -13.68 5.76 15.07
N ARG A 290 -13.92 7.03 15.36
CA ARG A 290 -13.56 8.15 14.50
C ARG A 290 -12.82 9.19 15.33
N PHE A 291 -11.59 9.49 14.95
CA PHE A 291 -10.73 10.41 15.67
C PHE A 291 -10.32 11.58 14.78
N PRO A 292 -10.54 12.83 15.22
CA PRO A 292 -9.98 14.01 14.58
C PRO A 292 -8.46 13.93 14.42
N LEU A 293 -7.97 14.25 13.23
CA LEU A 293 -6.54 14.43 12.94
C LEU A 293 -6.19 15.92 13.01
N THR A 294 -5.09 16.22 13.68
CA THR A 294 -4.39 17.50 13.57
C THR A 294 -3.15 17.33 12.69
N GLU A 295 -2.32 18.36 12.57
CA GLU A 295 -1.06 18.25 11.81
C GLU A 295 -0.01 17.36 12.51
N THR A 296 -0.13 17.15 13.83
CA THR A 296 0.92 16.51 14.64
C THR A 296 0.42 15.40 15.55
N SER A 297 -0.89 15.29 15.78
CA SER A 297 -1.50 14.33 16.70
C SER A 297 -2.87 13.82 16.24
N VAL A 298 -3.28 12.71 16.85
CA VAL A 298 -4.65 12.21 16.80
C VAL A 298 -5.37 12.72 18.04
N THR A 299 -6.49 13.41 17.89
CA THR A 299 -7.23 13.98 19.04
C THR A 299 -8.34 13.04 19.49
N THR A 300 -8.49 12.86 20.80
CA THR A 300 -9.62 12.14 21.38
C THR A 300 -10.79 13.09 21.68
N PRO A 301 -11.97 12.91 21.07
CA PRO A 301 -13.16 13.65 21.50
C PRO A 301 -13.54 13.23 22.92
N THR A 302 -13.95 14.15 23.80
CA THR A 302 -14.41 13.84 25.15
C THR A 302 -15.93 14.04 25.26
N PRO A 303 -16.74 13.02 25.61
CA PRO A 303 -16.35 11.62 25.86
C PRO A 303 -16.00 10.88 24.56
N PHE A 304 -15.03 9.95 24.63
CA PHE A 304 -14.67 9.15 23.47
C PHE A 304 -15.53 7.88 23.43
N LEU A 305 -16.42 7.81 22.45
CA LEU A 305 -17.35 6.70 22.24
C LEU A 305 -17.13 6.11 20.85
N PRO A 306 -17.48 4.82 20.64
CA PRO A 306 -17.55 4.26 19.30
C PRO A 306 -18.47 5.09 18.42
N TYR A 307 -18.01 5.43 17.22
CA TYR A 307 -18.83 6.06 16.19
C TYR A 307 -19.97 5.14 15.77
N GLN A 308 -19.69 3.83 15.64
CA GLN A 308 -20.70 2.80 15.36
C GLN A 308 -20.38 1.51 16.11
N THR A 309 -21.42 0.78 16.51
CA THR A 309 -21.32 -0.56 17.09
C THR A 309 -22.32 -1.46 16.38
N LEU A 310 -21.84 -2.54 15.79
CA LEU A 310 -22.62 -3.46 14.96
C LEU A 310 -22.56 -4.87 15.54
N ASN A 311 -23.72 -5.43 15.83
CA ASN A 311 -23.86 -6.84 16.17
C ASN A 311 -23.91 -7.66 14.87
N LEU A 312 -22.97 -8.59 14.74
CA LEU A 312 -22.90 -9.51 13.62
C LEU A 312 -23.69 -10.78 13.96
N ARG A 313 -24.18 -11.48 12.91
CA ARG A 313 -24.87 -12.77 13.10
C ARG A 313 -23.91 -13.88 13.50
N THR A 314 -22.68 -13.78 13.00
CA THR A 314 -21.59 -14.73 13.21
C THR A 314 -20.30 -13.92 13.40
N PRO A 315 -19.34 -14.39 14.21
CA PRO A 315 -18.10 -13.66 14.41
C PRO A 315 -17.36 -13.48 13.09
N ALA A 316 -16.99 -12.24 12.79
CA ALA A 316 -16.19 -11.96 11.60
C ALA A 316 -14.82 -12.65 11.68
N SER A 317 -14.40 -13.24 10.57
CA SER A 317 -13.05 -13.75 10.35
C SER A 317 -12.10 -12.64 9.91
N ARG A 318 -12.56 -11.73 9.04
CA ARG A 318 -11.81 -10.53 8.63
C ARG A 318 -12.72 -9.32 8.53
N VAL A 319 -12.17 -8.17 8.87
CA VAL A 319 -12.77 -6.86 8.64
C VAL A 319 -11.71 -5.94 8.04
N LEU A 320 -11.95 -5.41 6.84
CA LEU A 320 -10.98 -4.56 6.12
C LEU A 320 -11.67 -3.35 5.50
N PHE A 321 -11.10 -2.16 5.68
CA PHE A 321 -11.48 -1.00 4.88
C PHE A 321 -11.10 -1.23 3.42
N ASN A 322 -11.90 -0.65 2.53
CA ASN A 322 -11.70 -0.72 1.09
C ASN A 322 -10.37 -0.06 0.70
N SER A 323 -9.62 -0.70 -0.19
CA SER A 323 -8.31 -0.25 -0.65
C SER A 323 -8.37 0.88 -1.69
N ALA A 324 -9.54 1.44 -1.96
CA ALA A 324 -9.66 2.66 -2.75
C ALA A 324 -8.98 3.82 -2.03
N THR A 325 -8.21 4.61 -2.76
CA THR A 325 -7.56 5.77 -2.17
C THR A 325 -8.53 6.95 -2.11
N TYR A 326 -8.59 7.65 -0.96
CA TYR A 326 -9.33 8.91 -0.82
C TYR A 326 -8.93 9.89 -1.96
N PRO A 327 -9.86 10.64 -2.61
CA PRO A 327 -11.23 10.96 -2.19
C PRO A 327 -12.30 10.01 -2.73
N ILE A 328 -11.95 8.84 -3.25
CA ILE A 328 -12.95 7.89 -3.72
C ILE A 328 -13.78 7.43 -2.51
N ARG A 329 -15.08 7.73 -2.48
CA ARG A 329 -15.95 7.48 -1.31
C ARG A 329 -15.92 6.06 -0.75
N ARG A 330 -15.76 5.08 -1.64
CA ARG A 330 -15.77 3.67 -1.25
C ARG A 330 -14.64 3.30 -0.30
N HIS A 331 -13.58 4.11 -0.14
CA HIS A 331 -12.48 3.87 0.81
C HIS A 331 -12.95 3.67 2.26
N SER A 332 -14.09 4.26 2.63
CA SER A 332 -14.70 4.13 3.96
C SER A 332 -15.54 2.85 4.13
N GLN A 333 -15.82 2.12 3.05
CA GLN A 333 -16.56 0.88 3.09
C GLN A 333 -15.73 -0.23 3.73
N LEU A 334 -16.40 -1.07 4.51
CA LEU A 334 -15.84 -2.20 5.23
C LEU A 334 -16.27 -3.51 4.58
N LEU A 335 -15.31 -4.33 4.21
CA LEU A 335 -15.52 -5.75 3.92
C LEU A 335 -15.56 -6.50 5.25
N ILE A 336 -16.64 -7.25 5.47
CA ILE A 336 -16.84 -8.11 6.65
C ILE A 336 -17.04 -9.53 6.14
N THR A 337 -16.10 -10.43 6.43
CA THR A 337 -16.24 -11.85 6.11
C THR A 337 -16.44 -12.68 7.35
N ASP A 338 -17.13 -13.81 7.20
CA ASP A 338 -17.36 -14.77 8.26
C ASP A 338 -17.06 -16.22 7.80
N SER A 339 -16.91 -17.09 8.80
CA SER A 339 -16.68 -18.53 8.57
C SER A 339 -17.89 -19.27 7.97
N SER A 340 -19.05 -18.62 7.85
CA SER A 340 -20.24 -19.21 7.23
C SER A 340 -20.24 -19.11 5.70
N GLY A 341 -19.15 -18.59 5.12
CA GLY A 341 -19.02 -18.44 3.66
C GLY A 341 -19.69 -17.18 3.13
N ILE A 342 -19.87 -16.16 3.97
CA ILE A 342 -20.53 -14.91 3.60
C ILE A 342 -19.56 -13.74 3.71
N ALA A 343 -19.54 -12.90 2.67
CA ALA A 343 -18.86 -11.62 2.66
C ALA A 343 -19.88 -10.48 2.49
N ARG A 344 -19.80 -9.44 3.32
CA ARG A 344 -20.70 -8.28 3.31
C ARG A 344 -19.89 -7.01 3.13
N ILE A 345 -20.43 -6.06 2.39
CA ILE A 345 -19.91 -4.69 2.34
C ILE A 345 -20.81 -3.83 3.22
N TYR A 346 -20.22 -3.16 4.20
CA TYR A 346 -20.89 -2.21 5.06
C TYR A 346 -20.30 -0.81 4.85
N ASP A 347 -21.15 0.17 4.58
CA ASP A 347 -20.75 1.56 4.44
C ASP A 347 -21.19 2.34 5.69
N PRO A 348 -20.26 2.90 6.50
CA PRO A 348 -20.60 3.63 7.72
C PRO A 348 -21.28 4.98 7.44
N PHE A 349 -21.15 5.54 6.24
CA PHE A 349 -21.72 6.83 5.87
C PHE A 349 -22.97 6.72 4.99
N ALA A 350 -23.27 5.54 4.48
CA ALA A 350 -24.47 5.31 3.69
C ALA A 350 -25.77 5.62 4.48
N VAL A 351 -26.71 6.28 3.81
CA VAL A 351 -28.03 6.60 4.38
C VAL A 351 -28.92 5.36 4.30
N SER A 352 -29.45 4.92 5.43
CA SER A 352 -30.33 3.75 5.48
C SER A 352 -31.59 3.95 4.64
N ASN A 353 -31.97 2.94 3.84
CA ASN A 353 -33.19 2.97 3.02
C ASN A 353 -34.48 3.17 3.86
N HIS A 354 -34.47 2.78 5.14
CA HIS A 354 -35.58 3.06 6.06
C HIS A 354 -35.75 4.56 6.36
N GLN A 355 -34.65 5.33 6.36
CA GLN A 355 -34.67 6.78 6.58
C GLN A 355 -35.17 7.56 5.36
N ARG A 356 -35.10 6.98 4.14
CA ARG A 356 -35.70 7.60 2.93
C ARG A 356 -37.23 7.68 3.00
N ARG A 357 -37.88 6.82 3.81
CA ARG A 357 -39.35 6.80 3.99
C ARG A 357 -39.84 7.57 5.22
N ALA A 358 -38.97 7.86 6.20
CA ALA A 358 -39.34 8.65 7.37
C ALA A 358 -39.19 10.15 7.08
N SER A 359 -40.19 10.94 7.51
CA SER A 359 -40.33 12.36 7.17
C SER A 359 -39.17 13.25 7.63
N ARG A 360 -38.98 14.38 6.94
CA ARG A 360 -37.92 15.41 7.12
C ARG A 360 -37.87 16.09 8.50
N LEU A 361 -38.64 15.64 9.49
CA LEU A 361 -38.80 16.27 10.80
C LEU A 361 -37.97 15.60 11.92
N SER A 362 -37.40 14.41 11.69
CA SER A 362 -36.62 13.66 12.69
C SER A 362 -35.19 13.36 12.22
N ARG A 363 -34.43 14.38 11.81
CA ARG A 363 -33.05 14.23 11.31
C ARG A 363 -31.97 14.52 12.37
N LYS A 364 -32.34 14.69 13.64
CA LYS A 364 -31.38 15.16 14.66
C LYS A 364 -30.48 14.06 15.23
N ASP A 365 -30.92 12.79 15.21
CA ASP A 365 -30.15 11.64 15.70
C ASP A 365 -30.31 10.42 14.77
N SER A 366 -30.04 10.59 13.47
CA SER A 366 -30.09 9.47 12.52
C SER A 366 -28.77 8.71 12.55
N GLU A 367 -28.74 7.51 13.12
CA GLU A 367 -27.64 6.55 12.95
C GLU A 367 -27.38 6.36 11.44
N SER A 368 -26.20 6.78 10.97
CA SER A 368 -25.74 6.53 9.61
C SER A 368 -25.16 5.12 9.52
N GLY A 369 -25.21 4.52 8.34
CA GLY A 369 -24.64 3.21 8.09
C GLY A 369 -25.62 2.24 7.44
N SER A 370 -25.15 1.50 6.42
CA SER A 370 -25.95 0.43 5.81
C SER A 370 -25.10 -0.64 5.14
N TYR A 371 -25.63 -1.86 5.05
CA TYR A 371 -25.04 -2.91 4.22
C TYR A 371 -25.35 -2.65 2.74
N VAL A 372 -24.30 -2.53 1.93
CA VAL A 372 -24.39 -2.17 0.50
C VAL A 372 -24.39 -3.41 -0.40
N ALA A 373 -23.67 -4.47 -0.02
CA ALA A 373 -23.57 -5.69 -0.81
C ALA A 373 -23.41 -6.96 0.03
N LEU A 374 -23.71 -8.10 -0.59
CA LEU A 374 -23.66 -9.44 0.00
C LEU A 374 -23.20 -10.47 -1.04
N PHE A 375 -22.08 -11.11 -0.76
CA PHE A 375 -21.49 -12.18 -1.58
C PHE A 375 -21.48 -13.49 -0.81
N ARG A 376 -21.54 -14.60 -1.55
CA ARG A 376 -21.61 -15.94 -0.96
C ARG A 376 -20.69 -16.89 -1.68
N THR A 377 -20.00 -17.72 -0.91
CA THR A 377 -19.14 -18.77 -1.46
C THR A 377 -19.96 -19.92 -2.05
N SER A 378 -19.32 -20.77 -2.84
CA SER A 378 -19.89 -22.01 -3.34
C SER A 378 -20.28 -22.94 -2.18
N PHE A 379 -21.19 -23.88 -2.45
CA PHE A 379 -21.51 -24.93 -1.50
C PHE A 379 -20.40 -25.97 -1.44
N GLU A 380 -20.26 -26.62 -0.29
CA GLU A 380 -19.36 -27.74 -0.14
C GLU A 380 -19.86 -28.94 -0.92
N ASN A 381 -18.99 -29.52 -1.76
CA ASN A 381 -19.33 -30.69 -2.56
C ASN A 381 -19.28 -31.93 -1.66
N SER A 382 -20.44 -32.43 -1.21
CA SER A 382 -20.52 -33.73 -0.53
C SER A 382 -20.12 -34.84 -1.50
N ILE A 383 -19.02 -35.53 -1.22
CA ILE A 383 -18.60 -36.77 -1.90
C ILE A 383 -19.55 -37.94 -1.59
N SER A 384 -20.42 -37.81 -0.58
CA SER A 384 -21.36 -38.89 -0.25
C SER A 384 -22.62 -38.80 -1.11
N SER A 385 -22.87 -39.88 -1.85
CA SER A 385 -24.12 -40.26 -2.53
C SER A 385 -25.25 -40.56 -1.52
N ALA A 386 -25.39 -39.75 -0.46
CA ALA A 386 -26.47 -39.86 0.49
C ALA A 386 -27.48 -38.74 0.22
N PRO A 387 -28.79 -39.03 0.17
CA PRO A 387 -29.83 -38.03 -0.05
C PRO A 387 -30.03 -37.22 1.23
N PHE A 388 -29.08 -36.33 1.55
CA PHE A 388 -29.29 -35.34 2.60
C PHE A 388 -30.26 -34.27 2.10
N PRO A 389 -31.22 -33.83 2.92
CA PRO A 389 -32.12 -32.74 2.54
C PRO A 389 -31.32 -31.46 2.25
N PRO A 390 -31.72 -30.67 1.23
CA PRO A 390 -31.00 -29.45 0.81
C PRO A 390 -30.88 -28.36 1.89
N ALA A 391 -31.55 -28.53 3.03
CA ALA A 391 -31.42 -27.67 4.20
C ALA A 391 -30.08 -27.83 4.95
N LEU A 392 -29.29 -28.88 4.66
CA LEU A 392 -28.01 -29.16 5.32
C LEU A 392 -26.78 -28.83 4.46
N THR A 393 -26.95 -28.24 3.27
CA THR A 393 -25.81 -27.82 2.44
C THR A 393 -25.14 -26.60 3.04
N VAL A 394 -23.95 -26.80 3.59
CA VAL A 394 -23.10 -25.74 4.16
C VAL A 394 -22.28 -25.08 3.05
N ARG A 395 -22.06 -23.77 3.17
CA ARG A 395 -21.19 -23.02 2.26
C ARG A 395 -19.74 -23.19 2.67
N LYS A 396 -18.85 -23.20 1.69
CA LYS A 396 -17.41 -23.28 1.95
C LYS A 396 -16.96 -22.11 2.83
N PRO A 397 -16.36 -22.37 4.00
CA PRO A 397 -15.86 -21.31 4.87
C PRO A 397 -14.76 -20.48 4.20
N ILE A 398 -14.77 -19.18 4.43
CA ILE A 398 -13.71 -18.24 4.01
C ILE A 398 -12.58 -18.32 5.03
N ILE A 399 -11.36 -18.61 4.57
CA ILE A 399 -10.13 -18.48 5.36
C ILE A 399 -9.74 -17.01 5.44
N ASP A 400 -9.60 -16.39 4.27
CA ASP A 400 -9.15 -15.01 4.15
C ASP A 400 -9.82 -14.32 2.97
N ALA A 401 -9.94 -13.00 3.05
CA ALA A 401 -10.42 -12.19 1.94
C ALA A 401 -9.84 -10.78 2.02
N ALA A 402 -9.51 -10.22 0.87
CA ALA A 402 -8.94 -8.89 0.75
C ALA A 402 -9.52 -8.14 -0.46
N TRP A 403 -9.50 -6.81 -0.37
CA TRP A 403 -9.79 -5.95 -1.51
C TRP A 403 -8.66 -6.01 -2.53
N ALA A 404 -9.02 -5.84 -3.80
CA ALA A 404 -8.11 -5.73 -4.92
C ALA A 404 -8.69 -4.79 -5.99
N ALA A 405 -7.85 -4.38 -6.93
CA ALA A 405 -8.09 -3.35 -7.94
C ALA A 405 -8.70 -2.08 -7.33
N GLU A 406 -7.99 -1.38 -6.44
CA GLU A 406 -8.50 -0.15 -5.78
C GLU A 406 -9.92 -0.31 -5.17
N GLY A 407 -10.20 -1.51 -4.67
CA GLY A 407 -11.47 -1.85 -4.05
C GLY A 407 -12.63 -2.11 -4.99
N HIS A 408 -12.37 -2.36 -6.27
CA HIS A 408 -13.37 -2.81 -7.25
C HIS A 408 -13.65 -4.32 -7.12
N HIS A 409 -12.71 -5.09 -6.59
CA HIS A 409 -12.81 -6.54 -6.52
C HIS A 409 -12.47 -7.06 -5.12
N ILE A 410 -13.01 -8.22 -4.79
CA ILE A 410 -12.69 -8.94 -3.55
C ILE A 410 -12.10 -10.29 -3.93
N VAL A 411 -10.87 -10.56 -3.48
CA VAL A 411 -10.24 -11.88 -3.61
C VAL A 411 -10.49 -12.64 -2.32
N ALA A 412 -11.01 -13.86 -2.42
CA ALA A 412 -11.28 -14.73 -1.27
C ALA A 412 -10.58 -16.08 -1.42
N LEU A 413 -10.06 -16.60 -0.30
CA LEU A 413 -9.47 -17.93 -0.16
C LEU A 413 -10.37 -18.79 0.74
N LEU A 414 -10.71 -19.99 0.27
CA LEU A 414 -11.60 -20.93 0.93
C LEU A 414 -10.83 -22.09 1.56
N THR A 415 -11.49 -22.80 2.48
CA THR A 415 -10.88 -23.88 3.26
C THR A 415 -10.37 -25.08 2.47
N ASP A 416 -10.97 -25.37 1.32
CA ASP A 416 -10.57 -26.45 0.42
C ASP A 416 -9.44 -26.07 -0.55
N GLY A 417 -8.89 -24.86 -0.40
CA GLY A 417 -7.88 -24.30 -1.29
C GLY A 417 -8.46 -23.66 -2.55
N GLU A 418 -9.78 -23.63 -2.73
CA GLU A 418 -10.40 -22.81 -3.77
C GLU A 418 -10.15 -21.33 -3.47
N TRP A 419 -9.74 -20.57 -4.47
CA TRP A 419 -9.71 -19.11 -4.40
C TRP A 419 -10.58 -18.53 -5.51
N GLY A 420 -11.14 -17.35 -5.29
CA GLY A 420 -11.98 -16.70 -6.27
C GLY A 420 -12.00 -15.19 -6.15
N ILE A 421 -12.49 -14.55 -7.21
CA ILE A 421 -12.62 -13.08 -7.29
C ILE A 421 -14.10 -12.74 -7.44
N TRP A 422 -14.63 -11.94 -6.52
CA TRP A 422 -15.92 -11.26 -6.67
C TRP A 422 -15.70 -9.90 -7.31
N ASP A 423 -16.49 -9.62 -8.34
CA ASP A 423 -16.48 -8.34 -9.05
C ASP A 423 -17.59 -7.45 -8.49
N THR A 424 -17.23 -6.49 -7.63
CA THR A 424 -18.22 -5.77 -6.82
C THR A 424 -18.99 -4.72 -7.60
N ASP A 425 -18.36 -4.13 -8.62
CA ASP A 425 -18.91 -3.08 -9.47
C ASP A 425 -19.10 -3.54 -10.93
N ARG A 426 -18.81 -4.81 -11.22
CA ARG A 426 -18.94 -5.42 -12.56
C ARG A 426 -18.01 -4.76 -13.59
N SER A 427 -16.89 -4.21 -13.14
CA SER A 427 -15.87 -3.59 -14.00
C SER A 427 -14.91 -4.60 -14.63
N GLY A 428 -14.92 -5.85 -14.17
CA GLY A 428 -14.07 -6.92 -14.66
C GLY A 428 -14.45 -7.42 -16.06
N PRO A 429 -13.53 -8.09 -16.76
CA PRO A 429 -13.83 -8.71 -18.05
C PRO A 429 -14.84 -9.86 -17.87
N SER A 430 -15.94 -9.80 -18.62
CA SER A 430 -17.07 -10.75 -18.59
C SER A 430 -17.64 -11.00 -17.19
N PRO A 431 -18.36 -10.02 -16.59
CA PRO A 431 -18.95 -10.20 -15.27
C PRO A 431 -20.01 -11.32 -15.28
N PRO A 432 -20.09 -12.15 -14.23
CA PRO A 432 -21.03 -13.25 -14.15
C PRO A 432 -22.48 -12.75 -14.13
N ALA A 433 -23.42 -13.58 -14.57
CA ALA A 433 -24.85 -13.23 -14.58
C ALA A 433 -25.38 -12.93 -13.17
N ASP A 434 -24.98 -13.73 -12.19
CA ASP A 434 -25.22 -13.47 -10.77
C ASP A 434 -24.05 -12.65 -10.19
N PRO A 435 -24.26 -11.39 -9.79
CA PRO A 435 -23.20 -10.54 -9.24
C PRO A 435 -22.65 -11.03 -7.89
N SER A 436 -23.37 -11.93 -7.20
CA SER A 436 -22.91 -12.52 -5.94
C SER A 436 -21.98 -13.73 -6.13
N SER A 437 -21.82 -14.20 -7.38
CA SER A 437 -20.97 -15.32 -7.76
C SER A 437 -19.55 -14.88 -8.12
N PHE A 438 -18.59 -15.79 -7.98
CA PHE A 438 -17.20 -15.53 -8.36
C PHE A 438 -17.09 -15.35 -9.88
N SER A 439 -16.43 -14.28 -10.32
CA SER A 439 -16.10 -14.02 -11.72
C SER A 439 -14.96 -14.90 -12.21
N VAL A 440 -14.00 -15.20 -11.32
CA VAL A 440 -12.87 -16.07 -11.58
C VAL A 440 -12.66 -16.99 -10.39
N ARG A 441 -12.23 -18.23 -10.65
CA ARG A 441 -11.91 -19.23 -9.64
C ARG A 441 -10.62 -19.96 -10.01
N GLY A 442 -9.93 -20.46 -9.00
CA GLY A 442 -8.82 -21.38 -9.14
C GLY A 442 -8.62 -22.17 -7.85
N PHE A 443 -7.58 -23.00 -7.82
CA PHE A 443 -7.20 -23.75 -6.62
C PHE A 443 -5.74 -23.50 -6.30
N VAL A 444 -5.43 -23.49 -5.00
CA VAL A 444 -4.08 -23.40 -4.42
C VAL A 444 -3.68 -24.78 -3.92
N GLY A 445 -2.40 -25.16 -4.08
CA GLY A 445 -1.86 -26.46 -3.66
C GLY A 445 -1.99 -27.56 -4.73
N ASN A 446 -1.25 -28.67 -4.53
CA ASN A 446 -1.41 -29.89 -5.32
C ASN A 446 -2.74 -30.55 -4.95
N THR A 447 -3.85 -30.05 -5.52
CA THR A 447 -5.07 -30.85 -5.56
C THR A 447 -4.83 -31.95 -6.58
N ASP A 448 -4.98 -33.21 -6.14
CA ASP A 448 -4.97 -34.36 -7.03
C ASP A 448 -5.88 -34.06 -8.24
N PRO A 449 -5.42 -34.27 -9.48
CA PRO A 449 -6.22 -34.02 -10.68
C PRO A 449 -7.54 -34.79 -10.68
N ASN A 450 -7.69 -35.79 -9.80
CA ASN A 450 -8.91 -36.58 -9.63
C ASN A 450 -10.09 -35.86 -8.94
N ARG A 451 -9.89 -34.68 -8.32
CA ARG A 451 -11.01 -33.86 -7.80
C ARG A 451 -11.71 -33.02 -8.86
N SER A 452 -11.15 -32.93 -10.07
CA SER A 452 -11.74 -32.17 -11.19
C SER A 452 -12.96 -32.84 -11.85
N ASN A 453 -13.34 -34.06 -11.44
CA ASN A 453 -14.46 -34.81 -12.02
C ASN A 453 -15.78 -34.73 -11.22
N GLY A 454 -15.89 -33.84 -10.23
CA GLY A 454 -17.13 -33.64 -9.46
C GLY A 454 -17.68 -32.23 -9.59
N SER A 455 -18.63 -32.04 -10.51
CA SER A 455 -19.54 -30.88 -10.64
C SER A 455 -19.04 -29.57 -11.28
N ALA A 456 -18.23 -29.64 -12.34
CA ALA A 456 -18.27 -28.61 -13.37
C ALA A 456 -19.54 -28.81 -14.22
N SER A 457 -20.66 -28.21 -13.80
CA SER A 457 -21.86 -28.18 -14.64
C SER A 457 -21.63 -27.20 -15.81
N ASP A 458 -21.34 -27.79 -16.95
CA ASP A 458 -21.81 -27.40 -18.28
C ASP A 458 -21.36 -26.02 -18.84
N SER A 459 -20.07 -25.91 -19.19
CA SER A 459 -19.73 -25.31 -20.48
C SER A 459 -19.47 -26.46 -21.45
N LYS A 460 -20.49 -26.82 -22.24
CA LYS A 460 -20.41 -27.87 -23.25
C LYS A 460 -19.24 -27.60 -24.19
N SER A 461 -18.19 -28.41 -24.03
CA SER A 461 -17.21 -28.73 -25.05
C SER A 461 -17.96 -29.15 -26.31
N ARG A 462 -18.03 -28.25 -27.30
CA ARG A 462 -18.46 -28.57 -28.65
C ARG A 462 -17.21 -28.78 -29.49
N ASN A 463 -17.05 -30.02 -29.97
CA ASN A 463 -15.96 -30.53 -30.77
C ASN A 463 -15.40 -29.55 -31.82
N GLY A 464 -14.08 -29.66 -32.01
CA GLY A 464 -13.26 -28.78 -32.83
C GLY A 464 -13.73 -28.60 -34.28
N ARG A 465 -13.64 -27.34 -34.71
CA ARG A 465 -13.16 -26.94 -36.03
C ARG A 465 -12.30 -25.70 -35.84
N SER A 466 -11.01 -25.82 -36.16
CA SER A 466 -10.09 -24.72 -36.36
C SER A 466 -10.65 -23.80 -37.44
N SER A 467 -11.29 -22.71 -37.03
CA SER A 467 -11.71 -21.63 -37.92
C SER A 467 -10.99 -20.38 -37.46
N LEU A 468 -9.87 -20.08 -38.12
CA LEU A 468 -9.23 -18.77 -38.09
C LEU A 468 -10.29 -17.73 -38.45
N ALA A 469 -10.75 -16.95 -37.48
CA ALA A 469 -11.62 -15.82 -37.76
C ALA A 469 -10.78 -14.74 -38.47
N PRO A 470 -11.26 -14.18 -39.61
CA PRO A 470 -10.53 -13.16 -40.34
C PRO A 470 -10.44 -11.90 -39.48
N MET A 471 -9.20 -11.44 -39.25
CA MET A 471 -8.91 -10.19 -38.56
C MET A 471 -9.57 -9.03 -39.28
N THR A 472 -10.63 -8.47 -38.70
CA THR A 472 -11.16 -7.19 -39.12
C THR A 472 -10.45 -6.08 -38.35
N PRO A 473 -10.17 -4.90 -38.96
CA PRO A 473 -9.25 -3.88 -38.41
C PRO A 473 -9.71 -3.17 -37.12
N ARG A 474 -10.81 -3.61 -36.50
CA ARG A 474 -11.48 -2.89 -35.40
C ARG A 474 -11.01 -3.29 -34.00
N THR A 475 -10.20 -4.33 -33.85
CA THR A 475 -9.58 -4.72 -32.57
C THR A 475 -8.34 -3.90 -32.19
N ARG A 476 -7.85 -3.02 -33.08
CA ARG A 476 -6.72 -2.12 -32.77
C ARG A 476 -7.11 -0.94 -31.87
N ARG A 477 -8.40 -0.58 -31.79
CA ARG A 477 -8.86 0.56 -30.97
C ARG A 477 -8.94 0.28 -29.46
N VAL A 478 -9.12 -0.97 -29.04
CA VAL A 478 -9.18 -1.31 -27.60
C VAL A 478 -7.81 -1.14 -26.92
N LYS A 479 -6.71 -1.21 -27.69
CA LYS A 479 -5.35 -0.98 -27.17
C LYS A 479 -5.02 0.51 -26.99
N GLU A 480 -5.78 1.42 -27.61
CA GLU A 480 -5.54 2.87 -27.54
C GLU A 480 -6.31 3.56 -26.40
N GLU A 481 -7.50 3.09 -26.02
CA GLU A 481 -8.26 3.72 -24.91
C GLU A 481 -7.61 3.50 -23.52
N SER A 482 -6.73 2.52 -23.38
CA SER A 482 -5.89 2.33 -22.18
C SER A 482 -4.70 3.28 -22.10
N LEU A 483 -4.42 4.09 -23.13
CA LEU A 483 -3.29 5.03 -23.16
C LEU A 483 -3.68 6.44 -22.69
N PHE A 484 -4.98 6.75 -22.55
CA PHE A 484 -5.47 8.09 -22.22
C PHE A 484 -6.27 8.18 -20.91
N SER A 485 -6.37 7.08 -20.16
CA SER A 485 -6.71 7.13 -18.74
C SER A 485 -5.41 7.14 -17.92
N GLY A 486 -5.34 7.98 -16.89
CA GLY A 486 -4.17 8.14 -16.03
C GLY A 486 -3.61 6.81 -15.51
N VAL A 487 -2.32 6.84 -15.14
CA VAL A 487 -1.49 5.71 -14.67
C VAL A 487 -2.35 4.59 -14.05
N PRO A 488 -2.47 3.40 -14.68
CA PRO A 488 -3.27 2.32 -14.11
C PRO A 488 -2.60 1.84 -12.82
N SER A 489 -3.36 1.73 -11.74
CA SER A 489 -2.98 0.96 -10.56
C SER A 489 -2.72 -0.48 -10.96
N GLU A 490 -1.45 -0.88 -10.89
CA GLU A 490 -1.05 -2.26 -11.15
C GLU A 490 -1.13 -3.05 -9.86
N ASP A 491 -2.28 -3.67 -9.64
CA ASP A 491 -2.55 -4.45 -8.44
C ASP A 491 -1.92 -5.84 -8.53
N SER A 492 -1.17 -6.18 -7.48
CA SER A 492 -0.58 -7.50 -7.27
C SER A 492 -1.26 -8.21 -6.12
N VAL A 493 -1.45 -9.53 -6.23
CA VAL A 493 -2.09 -10.34 -5.20
C VAL A 493 -1.08 -11.35 -4.67
N ILE A 494 -1.00 -11.49 -3.35
CA ILE A 494 -0.26 -12.55 -2.68
C ILE A 494 -1.23 -13.40 -1.87
N ILE A 495 -1.12 -14.72 -2.03
CA ILE A 495 -1.94 -15.70 -1.32
C ILE A 495 -0.99 -16.62 -0.58
N TRP A 496 -1.17 -16.76 0.73
CA TRP A 496 -0.44 -17.73 1.53
C TRP A 496 -1.41 -18.83 1.96
N TYR A 497 -0.98 -20.09 1.82
CA TYR A 497 -1.74 -21.26 2.25
C TYR A 497 -0.77 -22.28 2.84
N GLY A 498 -0.92 -22.57 4.14
CA GLY A 498 0.02 -23.40 4.87
C GLY A 498 1.43 -22.76 4.89
N THR A 499 2.40 -23.44 4.28
CA THR A 499 3.80 -22.98 4.15
C THR A 499 4.12 -22.44 2.75
N GLU A 500 3.14 -22.39 1.86
CA GLU A 500 3.33 -22.03 0.46
C GLU A 500 2.79 -20.62 0.21
N ILE A 501 3.50 -19.88 -0.66
CA ILE A 501 3.13 -18.54 -1.07
C ILE A 501 2.92 -18.53 -2.59
N TYR A 502 1.84 -17.91 -3.02
CA TYR A 502 1.43 -17.77 -4.39
C TYR A 502 1.29 -16.29 -4.74
N LYS A 503 1.71 -15.90 -5.94
CA LYS A 503 1.73 -14.50 -6.38
C LYS A 503 1.06 -14.36 -7.75
N ILE A 504 0.24 -13.32 -7.88
CA ILE A 504 -0.26 -12.78 -9.14
C ILE A 504 0.38 -11.39 -9.28
N PRO A 505 1.40 -11.21 -10.14
CA PRO A 505 2.13 -9.95 -10.24
C PRO A 505 1.29 -8.77 -10.76
N ASN A 506 0.38 -9.02 -11.70
CA ASN A 506 -0.54 -8.01 -12.22
C ASN A 506 -1.92 -8.65 -12.45
N LEU A 507 -2.86 -8.37 -11.53
CA LEU A 507 -4.19 -8.98 -11.48
C LEU A 507 -5.00 -8.66 -12.73
N ARG A 508 -4.99 -7.39 -13.17
CA ARG A 508 -5.80 -6.93 -14.30
C ARG A 508 -5.35 -7.55 -15.61
N GLN A 509 -4.03 -7.55 -15.89
CA GLN A 509 -3.47 -8.20 -17.07
C GLN A 509 -3.72 -9.70 -17.06
N TRP A 510 -3.55 -10.35 -15.90
CA TRP A 510 -3.80 -11.77 -15.74
C TRP A 510 -5.29 -12.12 -15.99
N TRP A 511 -6.21 -11.37 -15.39
CA TRP A 511 -7.65 -11.62 -15.53
C TRP A 511 -8.12 -11.43 -16.98
N ALA A 512 -7.71 -10.35 -17.65
CA ALA A 512 -8.04 -10.11 -19.05
C ALA A 512 -7.58 -11.26 -19.98
N ARG A 513 -6.38 -11.82 -19.75
CA ARG A 513 -5.86 -12.97 -20.50
C ARG A 513 -6.61 -14.26 -20.21
N THR A 514 -7.01 -14.46 -18.96
CA THR A 514 -7.70 -15.67 -18.50
C THR A 514 -9.09 -15.78 -19.13
N VAL A 515 -9.83 -14.67 -19.22
CA VAL A 515 -11.16 -14.62 -19.85
C VAL A 515 -11.08 -14.68 -21.38
N GLY A 516 -10.03 -14.10 -21.98
CA GLY A 516 -9.84 -14.05 -23.45
C GLY A 516 -9.48 -15.37 -24.14
N GLY A 517 -9.52 -16.51 -23.43
CA GLY A 517 -9.23 -17.83 -24.01
C GLY A 517 -7.75 -18.11 -24.34
N GLN A 518 -6.83 -17.22 -23.96
CA GLN A 518 -5.38 -17.42 -24.10
C GLN A 518 -4.75 -18.19 -22.92
N ALA A 519 -5.57 -18.79 -22.05
CA ALA A 519 -5.15 -19.56 -20.88
C ALA A 519 -4.34 -20.84 -21.19
N GLY A 520 -4.06 -21.14 -22.46
CA GLY A 520 -3.34 -22.33 -22.92
C GLY A 520 -1.88 -22.13 -23.36
N SER A 521 -1.27 -20.96 -23.16
CA SER A 521 0.15 -20.77 -23.52
C SER A 521 1.07 -21.25 -22.39
N LEU A 522 1.91 -22.25 -22.70
CA LEU A 522 2.90 -22.90 -21.82
C LEU A 522 3.95 -21.96 -21.16
N TYR A 523 3.88 -20.65 -21.40
CA TYR A 523 4.84 -19.65 -20.88
C TYR A 523 4.20 -18.35 -20.34
N GLY A 524 2.88 -18.30 -20.12
CA GLY A 524 2.21 -17.12 -19.54
C GLY A 524 2.00 -17.27 -18.02
N SER A 525 2.49 -16.31 -17.21
CA SER A 525 2.41 -16.38 -15.74
C SER A 525 0.96 -16.45 -15.22
N GLY A 526 0.49 -17.67 -14.96
CA GLY A 526 -0.63 -17.93 -14.05
C GLY A 526 -0.25 -17.66 -12.59
N LEU A 527 -1.17 -17.95 -11.66
CA LEU A 527 -0.87 -17.97 -10.22
C LEU A 527 0.47 -18.70 -9.99
N SER A 528 1.50 -17.93 -9.65
CA SER A 528 2.86 -18.45 -9.59
C SER A 528 3.22 -18.79 -8.16
N ARG A 529 3.68 -20.02 -7.93
CA ARG A 529 4.19 -20.41 -6.62
C ARG A 529 5.56 -19.76 -6.41
N ALA A 530 5.71 -18.99 -5.34
CA ALA A 530 6.99 -18.47 -4.91
C ALA A 530 7.92 -19.62 -4.50
N PRO A 531 9.26 -19.48 -4.62
CA PRO A 531 10.19 -20.52 -4.19
C PRO A 531 9.96 -20.90 -2.74
N THR A 532 10.26 -22.16 -2.42
CA THR A 532 10.15 -22.67 -1.05
C THR A 532 10.97 -21.81 -0.09
N LEU A 533 10.30 -21.29 0.94
CA LEU A 533 10.92 -20.54 2.01
C LEU A 533 11.51 -21.50 3.03
N ALA A 534 12.73 -21.23 3.48
CA ALA A 534 13.31 -21.96 4.59
C ALA A 534 12.68 -21.46 5.91
N LEU A 535 11.53 -22.02 6.28
CA LEU A 535 10.80 -21.68 7.51
C LEU A 535 11.32 -22.41 8.75
N TYR A 536 12.16 -23.45 8.60
CA TYR A 536 12.73 -24.28 9.67
C TYR A 536 11.68 -24.76 10.70
N GLY A 537 10.51 -25.17 10.22
CA GLY A 537 9.41 -25.67 11.07
C GLY A 537 8.52 -24.59 11.68
N GLU A 538 8.80 -23.30 11.45
CA GLU A 538 7.93 -22.20 11.89
C GLU A 538 6.74 -22.00 10.96
N SER A 539 5.63 -21.51 11.51
CA SER A 539 4.48 -21.06 10.72
C SER A 539 4.65 -19.61 10.26
N ILE A 540 4.11 -19.31 9.08
CA ILE A 540 3.95 -17.93 8.60
C ILE A 540 2.86 -17.26 9.43
N THR A 541 3.16 -16.08 9.99
CA THR A 541 2.23 -15.29 10.81
C THR A 541 1.69 -14.08 10.04
N ALA A 542 2.49 -13.49 9.14
CA ALA A 542 2.05 -12.41 8.27
C ALA A 542 2.82 -12.39 6.94
N VAL A 543 2.19 -11.84 5.91
CA VAL A 543 2.80 -11.59 4.60
C VAL A 543 2.37 -10.21 4.11
N ASP A 544 3.30 -9.45 3.54
CA ASP A 544 3.06 -8.14 2.94
C ASP A 544 3.94 -7.92 1.70
N GLN A 545 3.64 -6.90 0.89
CA GLN A 545 4.38 -6.58 -0.34
C GLN A 545 4.95 -5.17 -0.32
N PHE A 546 6.21 -5.04 -0.72
CA PHE A 546 6.84 -3.73 -0.88
C PHE A 546 6.29 -3.01 -2.10
N GLU A 547 6.12 -1.69 -1.97
CA GLU A 547 5.77 -0.85 -3.10
C GLU A 547 6.91 -0.82 -4.13
N ILE A 548 6.52 -0.77 -5.40
CA ILE A 548 7.43 -0.58 -6.53
C ILE A 548 7.15 0.76 -7.18
N THR A 549 8.17 1.33 -7.82
CA THR A 549 8.01 2.55 -8.61
C THR A 549 7.13 2.30 -9.82
N SER A 550 6.50 3.36 -10.34
CA SER A 550 5.68 3.26 -11.55
C SER A 550 6.47 2.76 -12.77
N ARG A 551 7.80 3.00 -12.80
CA ARG A 551 8.69 2.47 -13.83
C ARG A 551 8.84 0.95 -13.70
N GLU A 552 9.08 0.45 -12.49
CA GLU A 552 9.20 -0.99 -12.21
C GLU A 552 7.90 -1.75 -12.47
N ALA A 553 6.76 -1.13 -12.10
CA ALA A 553 5.43 -1.67 -12.38
C ALA A 553 5.21 -1.85 -13.90
N ARG A 554 5.49 -0.81 -14.70
CA ARG A 554 5.41 -0.88 -16.17
C ARG A 554 6.33 -1.95 -16.79
N MET A 555 7.44 -2.25 -16.14
CA MET A 555 8.39 -3.30 -16.56
C MET A 555 8.00 -4.70 -16.03
N ALA A 556 6.85 -4.83 -15.35
CA ALA A 556 6.36 -6.05 -14.72
C ALA A 556 7.39 -6.70 -13.77
N ILE A 557 8.19 -5.87 -13.09
CA ILE A 557 9.15 -6.35 -12.10
C ILE A 557 8.38 -6.89 -10.90
N PRO A 558 8.62 -8.14 -10.47
CA PRO A 558 7.96 -8.71 -9.30
C PRO A 558 8.23 -7.87 -8.05
N ARG A 559 7.17 -7.57 -7.28
CA ARG A 559 7.33 -6.91 -5.98
C ARG A 559 8.10 -7.80 -5.00
N ASP A 560 9.01 -7.17 -4.26
CA ASP A 560 9.60 -7.78 -3.09
C ASP A 560 8.49 -8.11 -2.08
N ALA A 561 8.65 -9.21 -1.34
CA ALA A 561 7.68 -9.61 -0.33
C ALA A 561 8.33 -9.69 1.05
N LEU A 562 7.59 -9.22 2.04
CA LEU A 562 7.86 -9.39 3.45
C LEU A 562 7.10 -10.62 3.94
N VAL A 563 7.80 -11.56 4.56
CA VAL A 563 7.22 -12.75 5.17
C VAL A 563 7.67 -12.80 6.62
N LEU A 564 6.71 -12.79 7.54
CA LEU A 564 6.94 -12.94 8.96
C LEU A 564 6.66 -14.39 9.36
N ALA A 565 7.63 -15.01 10.00
CA ALA A 565 7.47 -16.25 10.73
C ALA A 565 7.51 -15.96 12.24
N GLU A 566 7.32 -16.99 13.06
CA GLU A 566 7.22 -16.80 14.51
C GLU A 566 8.44 -16.09 15.12
N HIS A 567 9.68 -16.41 14.74
CA HIS A 567 10.88 -15.79 15.30
C HIS A 567 11.79 -15.16 14.24
N ARG A 568 11.26 -14.92 13.04
CA ARG A 568 12.06 -14.48 11.90
C ARG A 568 11.29 -13.57 10.98
N LEU A 569 11.99 -12.59 10.45
CA LEU A 569 11.53 -11.75 9.36
C LEU A 569 12.32 -12.10 8.11
N ILE A 570 11.62 -12.49 7.05
CA ILE A 570 12.22 -12.91 5.78
C ILE A 570 11.78 -11.93 4.69
N ILE A 571 12.73 -11.34 3.98
CA ILE A 571 12.47 -10.52 2.80
C ILE A 571 12.91 -11.30 1.57
N THR A 572 11.97 -11.55 0.65
CA THR A 572 12.30 -12.11 -0.67
C THR A 572 12.49 -10.97 -1.65
N THR A 573 13.68 -10.84 -2.20
CA THR A 573 14.02 -9.82 -3.20
C THR A 573 14.49 -10.44 -4.51
N ASN A 574 14.18 -9.79 -5.63
CA ASN A 574 14.61 -10.23 -6.95
C ASN A 574 15.98 -9.62 -7.27
N THR A 575 17.03 -10.44 -7.29
CA THR A 575 18.38 -9.95 -7.56
C THR A 575 18.55 -9.79 -9.07
N ALA A 576 18.74 -8.55 -9.50
CA ALA A 576 18.93 -8.20 -10.90
C ALA A 576 20.36 -8.42 -11.42
N SER A 577 21.17 -9.35 -10.90
CA SER A 577 22.36 -9.81 -11.63
C SER A 577 22.90 -11.13 -11.06
N LYS A 578 23.55 -11.91 -11.92
CA LYS A 578 24.58 -12.85 -11.46
C LYS A 578 25.84 -12.00 -11.18
N PRO A 579 26.56 -12.21 -10.07
CA PRO A 579 27.86 -11.60 -9.88
C PRO A 579 28.81 -12.15 -10.95
N GLY A 580 29.02 -11.38 -12.02
CA GLY A 580 29.85 -11.75 -13.17
C GLY A 580 29.39 -11.09 -14.45
N LEU A 581 30.02 -9.96 -14.78
CA LEU A 581 29.86 -9.13 -15.99
C LEU A 581 28.54 -8.35 -16.10
N ASP A 582 28.47 -7.20 -15.44
CA ASP A 582 27.45 -6.19 -15.70
C ASP A 582 27.89 -5.21 -16.81
N LEU A 583 27.89 -5.71 -18.05
CA LEU A 583 28.12 -4.88 -19.25
C LEU A 583 26.96 -3.88 -19.48
N THR A 584 25.78 -4.18 -18.94
CA THR A 584 24.57 -3.37 -19.07
C THR A 584 24.55 -2.19 -18.10
N GLY A 585 25.04 -2.36 -16.87
CA GLY A 585 25.22 -1.26 -15.91
C GLY A 585 26.22 -0.23 -16.42
N ALA A 586 27.36 -0.69 -16.94
CA ALA A 586 28.38 0.18 -17.55
C ALA A 586 27.82 1.01 -18.73
N LEU A 587 27.08 0.37 -19.65
CA LEU A 587 26.49 1.08 -20.80
C LEU A 587 25.38 2.07 -20.41
N ASN A 588 24.62 1.79 -19.35
CA ASN A 588 23.57 2.71 -18.88
C ASN A 588 24.16 3.89 -18.11
N GLN A 589 25.25 3.67 -17.37
CA GLN A 589 25.98 4.72 -16.68
C GLN A 589 26.69 5.63 -17.68
N GLU A 590 27.38 5.06 -18.67
CA GLU A 590 28.02 5.80 -19.77
C GLU A 590 27.01 6.68 -20.52
N ARG A 591 25.82 6.14 -20.81
CA ARG A 591 24.74 6.89 -21.46
C ARG A 591 24.15 8.02 -20.62
N ALA A 592 24.10 7.85 -19.30
CA ALA A 592 23.61 8.88 -18.38
C ALA A 592 24.64 10.01 -18.21
N GLU A 593 25.93 9.65 -18.11
CA GLU A 593 27.05 10.58 -18.08
C GLU A 593 27.12 11.40 -19.38
N ASP A 594 26.92 10.76 -20.54
CA ASP A 594 26.86 11.44 -21.85
C ASP A 594 25.68 12.42 -21.96
N GLU A 595 24.51 12.07 -21.42
CA GLU A 595 23.35 12.97 -21.39
C GLU A 595 23.55 14.18 -20.46
N GLU A 596 24.23 14.00 -19.32
CA GLU A 596 24.61 15.11 -18.44
C GLU A 596 25.63 16.02 -19.09
N ILE A 597 26.67 15.47 -19.74
CA ILE A 597 27.70 16.24 -20.46
C ILE A 597 27.06 17.06 -21.60
N ARG A 598 26.11 16.50 -22.34
CA ARG A 598 25.36 17.23 -23.38
C ARG A 598 24.58 18.40 -22.80
N LYS A 599 23.94 18.20 -21.65
CA LYS A 599 23.15 19.24 -20.98
C LYS A 599 24.04 20.36 -20.43
N THR A 600 25.22 20.03 -19.93
CA THR A 600 26.21 21.03 -19.51
C THR A 600 26.78 21.79 -20.69
N ASP A 601 27.16 21.11 -21.77
CA ASP A 601 27.70 21.74 -22.98
C ASP A 601 26.65 22.66 -23.65
N GLN A 602 25.37 22.25 -23.66
CA GLN A 602 24.28 23.09 -24.15
C GLN A 602 24.02 24.32 -23.26
N ALA A 603 24.21 24.20 -21.94
CA ALA A 603 24.10 25.33 -21.01
C ALA A 603 25.29 26.31 -21.14
N LEU A 604 26.50 25.81 -21.38
CA LEU A 604 27.69 26.63 -21.63
C LEU A 604 27.63 27.34 -22.98
N LEU A 605 27.05 26.69 -24.01
CA LEU A 605 26.77 27.32 -25.30
C LEU A 605 25.81 28.52 -25.14
N ALA A 606 24.74 28.36 -24.35
CA ALA A 606 23.76 29.42 -24.11
C ALA A 606 24.35 30.64 -23.37
N ARG A 607 25.47 30.44 -22.65
CA ARG A 607 26.19 31.49 -21.93
C ARG A 607 27.38 32.06 -22.72
N GLY A 608 27.69 31.49 -23.88
CA GLY A 608 28.86 31.87 -24.69
C GLY A 608 30.20 31.45 -24.07
N GLU A 609 30.19 30.51 -23.13
CA GLU A 609 31.36 30.02 -22.38
C GLU A 609 31.81 28.63 -22.84
N LEU A 610 31.25 28.12 -23.94
CA LEU A 610 31.60 26.82 -24.48
C LEU A 610 33.01 26.86 -25.08
N ASP A 611 33.84 25.90 -24.67
CA ASP A 611 35.18 25.73 -25.20
C ASP A 611 35.19 25.00 -26.55
N ILE A 612 36.35 24.98 -27.20
CA ILE A 612 36.53 24.35 -28.52
C ILE A 612 36.24 22.84 -28.45
N GLY A 613 36.53 22.19 -27.32
CA GLY A 613 36.26 20.77 -27.09
C GLY A 613 34.76 20.47 -26.95
N GLY A 614 33.98 21.31 -26.27
CA GLY A 614 32.52 21.18 -26.20
C GLY A 614 31.84 21.47 -27.54
N MET A 615 32.38 22.39 -28.35
CA MET A 615 31.91 22.61 -29.72
C MET A 615 32.11 21.38 -30.62
N GLU A 616 33.26 20.72 -30.54
CA GLU A 616 33.57 19.52 -31.34
C GLU A 616 32.60 18.37 -31.01
N ARG A 617 32.29 18.15 -29.72
CA ARG A 617 31.31 17.13 -29.27
C ARG A 617 29.88 17.40 -29.73
N LEU A 618 29.43 18.66 -29.71
CA LEU A 618 28.10 19.03 -30.21
C LEU A 618 28.01 18.92 -31.74
N LEU A 619 29.09 19.21 -32.46
CA LEU A 619 29.18 19.06 -33.92
C LEU A 619 29.19 17.58 -34.34
N GLU A 620 29.90 16.71 -33.61
CA GLU A 620 29.92 15.26 -33.86
C GLU A 620 28.53 14.63 -33.69
N ASP A 621 27.72 15.12 -32.74
CA ASP A 621 26.33 14.68 -32.54
C ASP A 621 25.38 15.17 -33.66
N MET A 622 25.64 16.36 -34.22
CA MET A 622 24.88 16.87 -35.36
C MET A 622 25.17 16.10 -36.65
N ASP A 623 26.43 15.71 -36.87
CA ASP A 623 26.85 14.86 -38.01
C ASP A 623 26.25 13.45 -37.94
N GLY A 624 25.83 12.99 -36.76
CA GLY A 624 25.17 11.70 -36.55
C GLY A 624 23.68 11.63 -36.96
N SER A 625 23.05 12.74 -37.34
CA SER A 625 21.58 12.82 -37.52
C SER A 625 21.06 12.62 -38.95
N GLY A 626 21.92 12.32 -39.93
CA GLY A 626 21.54 12.14 -41.33
C GLY A 626 21.86 10.76 -41.94
N SER A 627 20.92 9.81 -41.86
CA SER A 627 20.76 8.57 -42.68
C SER A 627 21.97 7.61 -42.88
N PRO A 628 21.81 6.27 -42.76
CA PRO A 628 22.93 5.34 -42.76
C PRO A 628 23.41 5.00 -44.17
N SER A 629 24.62 5.43 -44.52
CA SER A 629 25.37 4.83 -45.64
C SER A 629 26.88 4.96 -45.43
N ALA A 630 27.49 3.81 -45.10
CA ALA A 630 28.82 3.35 -45.49
C ALA A 630 29.90 4.42 -45.74
N SER A 631 30.92 4.45 -44.86
CA SER A 631 32.32 4.11 -45.22
C SER A 631 33.30 4.37 -44.09
N ARG A 632 33.74 3.31 -43.38
CA ARG A 632 35.11 3.25 -42.85
C ARG A 632 35.74 1.91 -43.23
N SER A 633 36.37 1.96 -44.40
CA SER A 633 37.60 1.29 -44.82
C SER A 633 38.11 0.14 -43.94
N LEU A 634 37.93 -1.08 -44.45
CA LEU A 634 38.72 -2.26 -44.12
C LEU A 634 39.94 -2.30 -45.05
N VAL A 635 41.16 -2.38 -44.49
CA VAL A 635 42.38 -2.70 -45.24
C VAL A 635 43.07 -3.92 -44.62
N LEU A 636 43.03 -4.99 -45.43
CA LEU A 636 43.95 -6.12 -45.62
C LEU A 636 44.35 -7.05 -44.46
N GLY A 637 44.01 -8.34 -44.65
CA GLY A 637 44.62 -9.48 -43.95
C GLY A 637 43.94 -10.83 -44.25
N ASN A 638 43.98 -11.26 -45.51
CA ASN A 638 43.37 -12.47 -46.09
C ASN A 638 44.05 -13.80 -45.57
N PRO A 639 43.68 -15.02 -46.02
CA PRO A 639 42.54 -15.87 -45.61
C PRO A 639 42.95 -17.33 -45.26
N ARG A 640 41.99 -18.19 -44.84
CA ARG A 640 41.95 -19.62 -45.25
C ARG A 640 40.58 -20.31 -45.00
N LYS A 641 39.92 -20.62 -46.13
CA LYS A 641 39.09 -21.81 -46.51
C LYS A 641 38.03 -22.31 -45.50
N VAL A 642 36.72 -22.15 -45.74
CA VAL A 642 35.79 -22.76 -46.74
C VAL A 642 35.48 -24.24 -46.48
N LEU A 643 34.23 -24.58 -46.13
CA LEU A 643 33.29 -25.37 -46.97
C LEU A 643 31.88 -25.51 -46.34
N PHE A 644 30.92 -25.68 -47.24
CA PHE A 644 29.45 -25.52 -47.14
C PHE A 644 28.67 -26.83 -46.95
N ALA A 645 27.40 -26.72 -46.52
CA ALA A 645 26.16 -27.33 -47.09
C ALA A 645 25.03 -27.16 -46.03
N SER A 646 23.88 -26.50 -46.19
CA SER A 646 22.79 -26.49 -47.19
C SER A 646 22.03 -27.80 -47.37
N SER A 647 20.74 -27.80 -47.00
CA SER A 647 19.55 -28.19 -47.80
C SER A 647 18.36 -28.33 -46.84
N THR A 648 17.33 -27.46 -46.82
CA THR A 648 16.15 -27.36 -47.72
C THR A 648 15.46 -28.69 -48.04
N ASN A 649 14.19 -28.82 -47.61
CA ASN A 649 13.04 -28.49 -48.47
C ASN A 649 12.00 -27.72 -47.65
#